data_AF-A0A444X8P1-F1
#
_entry.id   AF-A0A444X8P1-F1
#
_cell.length_a   1.000
_cell.length_b   1.000
_cell.length_c   1.000
_cell.angle_alpha   90.00
_cell.angle_beta   90.00
_cell.angle_gamma   90.00
#
_symmetry.space_group_name_H-M   'P 1'
#
loop_
_entity.id
_entity.type
_entity.pdbx_description
1 polymer ?
#
loop_
_entity_poly.entity_id
_entity_poly.type
_entity_poly.pdbx_seq_one_letter_code
_entity_poly.pdbx_strand_id
1 'polypeptide(L)'
;MNTPTVLAIPYPAQGHVNPLMIFSQKLAEYGCNIIFVNTEFIHEKVVSSINNNNNNNNNNNNGSSSIKLVAIPDGLEPEDDRSDLGELCMSMLRTMPSMLERLIEDVRLNDGVTINCIVYDGIMGWASEVAKKMGINGALFWPASAALFALQYNIPKLIHDGIIDSQGFPTAKRSFQISPSIREMDTGLIWWTNFPDLETQRKTFQYLLSITKTQYSTDWCFCNTTNELEHAALSCFPKLLPIGPLLKSNNNEDSTTSFLEEDLSCMSWLDKHSTASVVYVAFGSTTRFNEKQFVELALGLDLTNKPFLLVMRQDFKYEFKAGSRGKMVRWVPQQKVLSHPAIACFVSHCGWNSTIEALSNGVPFLCWPYFLDQFHNKLYICDDLKVGLGFEGDENGLISHGEIKLKVEQLLGDENIKSRSLELKEKLKSNNEEGGASRENLRKFDNMSVPTMLILPFPAQGHVNPMMILSRRLAENGCNIIFVNAEFIHKKVLSSLGNQEGGVNRQSRIKLVSIPDGLGPDADRNNLREVSDSLMKNMPAMLEKLIEDLRLKDGITVSCIVADSAMAGALKIASKIGIKGVVFYPSSAAMLALQCSIPKLIEDGIIDSSGLPVTQETFQLSPSFPHMDTGSIWWAKGFDSVFGNLVFNNIVHGMQTLELTEWWLCNSTPDLEPQALSYVPKLLPIGPLLRSHDDDQGVTERSLGQFWEEDLSCINWLDQQPHASVIYLAFGSLTHFDKKQFTELVLGLELTNRPFLWVVRQDSNCNPHEFKGNQGKIVEWAPQQKVLSHPAIACFVSHCGWNSTIEGLSNGVPFLCWPCFGDQFFNKTYICDELKVGLGFDLDENGLISREEIKVKVDKVLSDENIRSNAHVLKEKLLNAIKDGGRSCENLNKFIKWLKE
;
A
#
# COMPACT_ATOMS: atom_id res chain seq x y z
N MET A 1 -24.58 1.84 -1.49
CA MET A 1 -23.14 1.98 -1.19
C MET A 1 -23.06 2.58 0.20
N ASN A 2 -22.32 1.98 1.13
CA ASN A 2 -22.08 2.62 2.43
C ASN A 2 -21.06 3.74 2.21
N THR A 3 -21.48 4.97 2.48
CA THR A 3 -20.66 6.18 2.47
C THR A 3 -19.48 6.01 3.45
N PRO A 4 -18.21 6.09 3.01
CA PRO A 4 -17.06 5.90 3.89
C PRO A 4 -17.05 6.95 5.00
N THR A 5 -16.73 6.54 6.22
CA THR A 5 -16.61 7.44 7.37
C THR A 5 -15.15 7.67 7.74
N VAL A 6 -14.74 8.93 7.77
CA VAL A 6 -13.38 9.38 8.11
C VAL A 6 -13.42 10.11 9.45
N LEU A 7 -12.56 9.69 10.37
CA LEU A 7 -12.32 10.41 11.62
C LEU A 7 -11.10 11.33 11.43
N ALA A 8 -11.27 12.64 11.64
CA ALA A 8 -10.22 13.63 11.48
C ALA A 8 -9.78 14.19 12.84
N ILE A 9 -8.48 14.15 13.15
CA ILE A 9 -7.93 14.62 14.43
C ILE A 9 -6.78 15.64 14.24
N PRO A 10 -7.05 16.95 14.41
CA PRO A 10 -6.05 18.00 14.33
C PRO A 10 -5.25 18.13 15.63
N TYR A 11 -4.04 18.70 15.54
CA TYR A 11 -3.38 19.29 16.70
C TYR A 11 -4.17 20.54 17.16
N PRO A 12 -4.32 20.82 18.48
CA PRO A 12 -5.20 21.88 19.01
C PRO A 12 -4.63 23.31 18.84
N ALA A 13 -4.14 23.64 17.65
CA ALA A 13 -3.75 24.99 17.25
C ALA A 13 -4.48 25.41 15.97
N GLN A 14 -4.78 26.70 15.84
CA GLN A 14 -5.58 27.21 14.71
C GLN A 14 -4.94 26.92 13.35
N GLY A 15 -3.59 26.95 13.27
CA GLY A 15 -2.84 26.59 12.08
C GLY A 15 -2.88 25.09 11.72
N HIS A 16 -3.44 24.25 12.56
CA HIS A 16 -3.60 22.82 12.32
C HIS A 16 -5.07 22.46 12.12
N VAL A 17 -5.96 22.99 12.97
CA VAL A 17 -7.42 22.80 12.88
C VAL A 17 -8.00 23.32 11.56
N ASN A 18 -7.65 24.55 11.16
CA ASN A 18 -8.20 25.16 9.95
C ASN A 18 -7.89 24.38 8.67
N PRO A 19 -6.61 24.08 8.33
CA PRO A 19 -6.32 23.35 7.10
C PRO A 19 -6.86 21.91 7.13
N LEU A 20 -6.88 21.24 8.29
CA LEU A 20 -7.48 19.90 8.37
C LEU A 20 -9.01 19.94 8.23
N MET A 21 -9.68 20.98 8.72
CA MET A 21 -11.11 21.18 8.48
C MET A 21 -11.40 21.41 6.99
N ILE A 22 -10.62 22.25 6.31
CA ILE A 22 -10.78 22.49 4.86
C ILE A 22 -10.57 21.19 4.10
N PHE A 23 -9.53 20.41 4.46
CA PHE A 23 -9.33 19.08 3.89
C PHE A 23 -10.53 18.16 4.13
N SER A 24 -11.06 18.14 5.36
CA SER A 24 -12.24 17.36 5.72
C SER A 24 -13.50 17.76 4.94
N GLN A 25 -13.70 19.06 4.70
CA GLN A 25 -14.79 19.56 3.85
C GLN A 25 -14.65 19.07 2.41
N LYS A 26 -13.44 19.12 1.85
CA LYS A 26 -13.18 18.55 0.51
C LYS A 26 -13.49 17.05 0.47
N LEU A 27 -13.07 16.28 1.47
CA LEU A 27 -13.42 14.85 1.56
C LEU A 27 -14.93 14.63 1.62
N ALA A 28 -15.64 15.50 2.32
CA ALA A 28 -17.10 15.44 2.41
C ALA A 28 -17.78 15.77 1.07
N GLU A 29 -17.22 16.69 0.27
CA GLU A 29 -17.64 16.96 -1.12
C GLU A 29 -17.46 15.73 -2.03
N TYR A 30 -16.47 14.88 -1.74
CA TYR A 30 -16.26 13.58 -2.39
C TYR A 30 -17.15 12.46 -1.83
N GLY A 31 -18.07 12.77 -0.92
CA GLY A 31 -19.02 11.80 -0.38
C GLY A 31 -18.47 10.98 0.78
N CYS A 32 -17.52 11.50 1.57
CA CYS A 32 -17.19 10.94 2.88
C CYS A 32 -18.09 11.51 3.98
N ASN A 33 -18.47 10.69 4.96
CA ASN A 33 -18.96 11.17 6.25
C ASN A 33 -17.75 11.53 7.13
N ILE A 34 -17.73 12.69 7.75
CA ILE A 34 -16.62 13.12 8.60
C ILE A 34 -17.01 13.17 10.07
N ILE A 35 -16.17 12.62 10.94
CA ILE A 35 -16.19 12.87 12.38
C ILE A 35 -14.94 13.67 12.73
N PHE A 36 -15.10 14.95 13.05
CA PHE A 36 -13.99 15.85 13.34
C PHE A 36 -13.80 15.97 14.86
N VAL A 37 -12.66 15.50 15.36
CA VAL A 37 -12.37 15.34 16.79
C VAL A 37 -11.56 16.53 17.30
N ASN A 38 -12.17 17.40 18.09
CA ASN A 38 -11.46 18.47 18.79
C ASN A 38 -11.00 18.02 20.19
N THR A 39 -10.08 18.77 20.79
CA THR A 39 -9.97 18.74 22.26
C THR A 39 -11.16 19.49 22.87
N GLU A 40 -11.60 19.13 24.06
CA GLU A 40 -12.71 19.82 24.76
C GLU A 40 -12.50 21.35 24.81
N PHE A 41 -11.29 21.79 25.18
CA PHE A 41 -10.92 23.20 25.22
C PHE A 41 -11.07 23.92 23.86
N ILE A 42 -10.68 23.28 22.76
CA ILE A 42 -10.82 23.85 21.42
C ILE A 42 -12.28 23.77 20.94
N HIS A 43 -12.98 22.69 21.27
CA HIS A 43 -14.38 22.49 20.92
C HIS A 43 -15.25 23.64 21.47
N GLU A 44 -15.08 24.01 22.74
CA GLU A 44 -15.80 25.12 23.36
C GLU A 44 -15.56 26.45 22.64
N LYS A 45 -14.31 26.74 22.22
CA LYS A 45 -13.98 27.97 21.49
C LYS A 45 -14.62 28.00 20.10
N VAL A 46 -14.57 26.88 19.37
CA VAL A 46 -15.17 26.77 18.04
C VAL A 46 -16.69 26.93 18.12
N VAL A 47 -17.34 26.22 19.06
CA VAL A 47 -18.80 26.31 19.27
C VAL A 47 -19.22 27.71 19.70
N SER A 48 -18.46 28.36 20.60
CA SER A 48 -18.73 29.73 21.04
C SER A 48 -18.62 30.73 19.87
N SER A 49 -17.61 30.59 19.01
CA SER A 49 -17.46 31.44 17.83
C SER A 49 -18.61 31.25 16.83
N ILE A 50 -19.06 30.01 16.61
CA ILE A 50 -20.19 29.70 15.71
C ILE A 50 -21.48 30.33 16.24
N ASN A 51 -21.78 30.16 17.53
CA ASN A 51 -22.99 30.71 18.14
C ASN A 51 -23.04 32.24 18.08
N ASN A 52 -21.90 32.92 18.27
CA ASN A 52 -21.83 34.38 18.18
C ASN A 52 -22.01 34.89 16.73
N ASN A 53 -21.46 34.18 15.74
CA ASN A 53 -21.65 34.53 14.33
C ASN A 53 -23.09 34.31 13.86
N ASN A 54 -23.76 33.25 14.32
CA ASN A 54 -25.16 32.97 13.99
C ASN A 54 -26.13 33.99 14.60
N ASN A 55 -25.84 34.54 15.79
CA ASN A 55 -26.66 35.60 16.37
C ASN A 55 -26.59 36.93 15.59
N ASN A 56 -25.59 37.12 14.71
CA ASN A 56 -25.46 38.28 13.84
C ASN A 56 -26.05 38.06 12.42
N ASN A 57 -26.35 36.82 12.05
CA ASN A 57 -26.91 36.45 10.75
C ASN A 57 -28.29 35.79 10.93
N ASN A 58 -29.37 36.54 10.69
CA ASN A 58 -30.76 36.03 10.69
C ASN A 58 -31.04 35.12 9.49
N ASN A 59 -30.37 33.97 9.36
CA ASN A 59 -30.72 32.94 8.39
C ASN A 59 -30.65 31.55 9.03
N ASN A 60 -31.82 31.02 9.38
CA ASN A 60 -32.02 29.61 9.71
C ASN A 60 -31.89 28.77 8.42
N ASN A 61 -30.74 28.14 8.21
CA ASN A 61 -30.63 27.02 7.29
C ASN A 61 -30.10 25.77 8.03
N ASN A 62 -31.04 24.92 8.46
CA ASN A 62 -30.78 23.51 8.79
C ASN A 62 -30.42 22.76 7.49
N GLY A 63 -29.17 22.90 7.04
CA GLY A 63 -28.60 22.13 5.94
C GLY A 63 -27.68 21.05 6.49
N SER A 64 -28.04 19.78 6.26
CA SER A 64 -27.27 18.57 6.55
C SER A 64 -25.76 18.73 6.33
N SER A 65 -24.98 19.05 7.37
CA SER A 65 -23.51 19.02 7.26
C SER A 65 -23.03 17.59 7.41
N SER A 66 -22.36 17.07 6.37
CA SER A 66 -21.66 15.78 6.34
C SER A 66 -20.49 15.66 7.33
N ILE A 67 -20.31 16.65 8.22
CA ILE A 67 -19.27 16.71 9.26
C ILE A 67 -19.93 16.78 10.63
N LYS A 68 -19.62 15.80 11.49
CA LYS A 68 -20.00 15.73 12.90
C LYS A 68 -18.81 16.18 13.76
N LEU A 69 -18.97 17.25 14.54
CA LEU A 69 -17.96 17.68 15.51
C LEU A 69 -18.10 16.87 16.80
N VAL A 70 -16.98 16.38 17.34
CA VAL A 70 -16.92 15.71 18.65
C VAL A 70 -15.73 16.24 19.46
N ALA A 71 -15.67 15.92 20.74
CA ALA A 71 -14.61 16.36 21.64
C ALA A 71 -14.08 15.20 22.48
N ILE A 72 -12.78 15.23 22.79
CA ILE A 72 -12.13 14.37 23.79
C ILE A 72 -11.19 15.21 24.68
N PRO A 73 -10.93 14.81 25.93
CA PRO A 73 -10.06 15.59 26.82
C PRO A 73 -8.59 15.50 26.39
N ASP A 74 -7.87 16.64 26.49
CA ASP A 74 -6.42 16.73 26.25
C ASP A 74 -5.57 16.34 27.49
N GLY A 75 -6.23 16.06 28.61
CA GLY A 75 -5.63 15.62 29.87
C GLY A 75 -5.14 16.75 30.79
N LEU A 76 -5.35 18.01 30.38
CA LEU A 76 -5.08 19.18 31.22
C LEU A 76 -6.38 19.68 31.86
N GLU A 77 -6.29 20.15 33.10
CA GLU A 77 -7.41 20.77 33.81
C GLU A 77 -7.71 22.17 33.23
N PRO A 78 -8.90 22.75 33.45
CA PRO A 78 -9.26 24.07 32.91
C PRO A 78 -8.31 25.20 33.32
N GLU A 79 -7.65 25.09 34.47
CA GLU A 79 -6.73 26.10 35.02
C GLU A 79 -5.29 25.97 34.50
N ASP A 80 -4.95 24.85 33.85
CA ASP A 80 -3.60 24.58 33.37
C ASP A 80 -3.21 25.48 32.18
N ASP A 81 -1.93 25.87 32.15
CA ASP A 81 -1.38 26.72 31.10
C ASP A 81 -1.14 25.94 29.80
N ARG A 82 -2.14 25.98 28.91
CA ARG A 82 -2.07 25.43 27.54
C ARG A 82 -1.10 26.18 26.61
N SER A 83 -0.42 27.23 27.07
CA SER A 83 0.66 27.88 26.32
C SER A 83 2.03 27.20 26.50
N ASP A 84 2.20 26.36 27.54
CA ASP A 84 3.32 25.40 27.61
C ASP A 84 3.05 24.26 26.61
N LEU A 85 3.57 24.43 25.39
CA LEU A 85 3.41 23.47 24.31
C LEU A 85 4.05 22.11 24.63
N GLY A 86 5.14 22.11 25.41
CA GLY A 86 5.81 20.89 25.83
C GLY A 86 4.93 20.05 26.74
N GLU A 87 4.32 20.68 27.76
CA GLU A 87 3.40 19.99 28.66
C GLU A 87 2.09 19.58 27.97
N LEU A 88 1.52 20.44 27.12
CA LEU A 88 0.33 20.10 26.34
C LEU A 88 0.56 18.85 25.47
N CYS A 89 1.69 18.78 24.75
CA CYS A 89 2.04 17.62 23.94
C CYS A 89 2.16 16.34 24.78
N MET A 90 2.84 16.42 25.92
CA MET A 90 3.01 15.28 26.82
C MET A 90 1.70 14.83 27.46
N SER A 91 0.82 15.77 27.83
CA SER A 91 -0.52 15.46 28.35
C SER A 91 -1.39 14.74 27.31
N MET A 92 -1.40 15.24 26.08
CA MET A 92 -2.13 14.61 24.99
C MET A 92 -1.62 13.20 24.71
N LEU A 93 -0.30 12.98 24.71
CA LEU A 93 0.31 11.66 24.53
C LEU A 93 -0.14 10.66 25.60
N ARG A 94 -0.31 11.11 26.85
CA ARG A 94 -0.74 10.25 27.98
C ARG A 94 -2.24 9.93 27.94
N THR A 95 -3.06 10.86 27.47
CA THR A 95 -4.52 10.81 27.70
C THR A 95 -5.29 10.45 26.44
N MET A 96 -5.06 11.18 25.35
CA MET A 96 -5.91 11.13 24.16
C MET A 96 -5.93 9.77 23.43
N PRO A 97 -4.88 8.93 23.39
CA PRO A 97 -4.96 7.62 22.76
C PRO A 97 -6.10 6.76 23.30
N SER A 98 -6.20 6.67 24.64
CA SER A 98 -7.25 5.88 25.30
C SER A 98 -8.66 6.47 25.11
N MET A 99 -8.76 7.79 24.99
CA MET A 99 -10.03 8.46 24.73
C MET A 99 -10.48 8.29 23.29
N LEU A 100 -9.54 8.32 22.33
CA LEU A 100 -9.82 8.08 20.93
C LEU A 100 -10.31 6.64 20.69
N GLU A 101 -9.70 5.65 21.36
CA GLU A 101 -10.17 4.26 21.34
C GLU A 101 -11.63 4.15 21.81
N ARG A 102 -11.96 4.76 22.96
CA ARG A 102 -13.34 4.77 23.48
C ARG A 102 -14.31 5.44 22.52
N LEU A 103 -13.94 6.59 21.95
CA LEU A 103 -14.76 7.29 20.96
C LEU A 103 -15.05 6.41 19.73
N ILE A 104 -14.06 5.68 19.23
CA ILE A 104 -14.21 4.75 18.09
C ILE A 104 -15.18 3.62 18.45
N GLU A 105 -15.06 3.05 19.65
CA GLU A 105 -15.95 2.00 20.15
C GLU A 105 -17.37 2.52 20.34
N ASP A 106 -17.55 3.70 20.93
CA ASP A 106 -18.85 4.33 21.15
C ASP A 106 -19.57 4.64 19.85
N VAL A 107 -18.87 5.20 18.85
CA VAL A 107 -19.43 5.43 17.51
C VAL A 107 -19.88 4.13 16.87
N ARG A 108 -19.12 3.05 17.03
CA ARG A 108 -19.48 1.74 16.49
C ARG A 108 -20.69 1.13 17.20
N LEU A 109 -20.74 1.20 18.53
CA LEU A 109 -21.78 0.57 19.35
C LEU A 109 -23.09 1.35 19.35
N ASN A 110 -23.03 2.68 19.46
CA ASN A 110 -24.20 3.53 19.63
C ASN A 110 -24.79 4.00 18.29
N ASP A 111 -23.92 4.38 17.34
CA ASP A 111 -24.37 4.94 16.05
C ASP A 111 -24.44 3.87 14.94
N GLY A 112 -23.88 2.67 15.16
CA GLY A 112 -23.78 1.62 14.15
C GLY A 112 -22.85 1.97 12.98
N VAL A 113 -22.01 2.99 13.15
CA VAL A 113 -21.13 3.53 12.10
C VAL A 113 -19.75 2.87 12.18
N THR A 114 -19.24 2.39 11.04
CA THR A 114 -17.86 1.87 10.93
C THR A 114 -16.93 2.97 10.44
N ILE A 115 -15.87 3.25 11.20
CA ILE A 115 -14.82 4.20 10.80
C ILE A 115 -13.87 3.50 9.83
N ASN A 116 -13.72 4.04 8.62
CA ASN A 116 -12.90 3.47 7.55
C ASN A 116 -11.45 3.99 7.58
N CYS A 117 -11.24 5.22 8.04
CA CYS A 117 -9.91 5.84 8.11
C CYS A 117 -9.84 6.86 9.24
N ILE A 118 -8.67 6.98 9.85
CA ILE A 118 -8.29 8.07 10.74
C ILE A 118 -7.30 8.97 10.00
N VAL A 119 -7.73 10.19 9.68
CA VAL A 119 -6.85 11.26 9.20
C VAL A 119 -6.35 12.03 10.41
N TYR A 120 -5.05 12.00 10.67
CA TYR A 120 -4.46 12.65 11.84
C TYR A 120 -3.41 13.65 11.43
N ASP A 121 -3.35 14.76 12.17
CA ASP A 121 -2.27 15.73 12.04
C ASP A 121 -0.91 15.08 12.33
N GLY A 122 0.15 15.44 11.60
CA GLY A 122 1.47 14.85 11.80
C GLY A 122 2.07 15.07 13.19
N ILE A 123 1.61 16.08 13.94
CA ILE A 123 1.95 16.28 15.36
C ILE A 123 1.14 15.33 16.26
N MET A 124 0.00 14.82 15.81
CA MET A 124 -0.84 13.82 16.49
C MET A 124 -0.48 12.38 16.10
N GLY A 125 0.80 12.11 15.79
CA GLY A 125 1.25 10.84 15.21
C GLY A 125 0.98 9.59 16.04
N TRP A 126 0.68 9.73 17.34
CA TRP A 126 0.21 8.63 18.20
C TRP A 126 -1.14 8.05 17.74
N ALA A 127 -1.96 8.82 17.02
CA ALA A 127 -3.24 8.34 16.47
C ALA A 127 -3.04 7.21 15.44
N SER A 128 -1.87 7.13 14.81
CA SER A 128 -1.47 6.02 13.94
C SER A 128 -1.44 4.68 14.69
N GLU A 129 -0.97 4.69 15.95
CA GLU A 129 -0.91 3.48 16.78
C GLU A 129 -2.31 3.03 17.17
N VAL A 130 -3.19 3.98 17.50
CA VAL A 130 -4.62 3.70 17.76
C VAL A 130 -5.28 3.11 16.51
N ALA A 131 -5.06 3.68 15.33
CA ALA A 131 -5.59 3.18 14.07
C ALA A 131 -5.19 1.71 13.83
N LYS A 132 -3.89 1.40 13.98
CA LYS A 132 -3.37 0.04 13.85
C LYS A 132 -3.98 -0.92 14.87
N LYS A 133 -4.05 -0.51 16.14
CA LYS A 133 -4.64 -1.33 17.22
C LYS A 133 -6.11 -1.65 16.94
N MET A 134 -6.85 -0.72 16.33
CA MET A 134 -8.26 -0.85 15.99
C MET A 134 -8.51 -1.49 14.61
N GLY A 135 -7.47 -1.80 13.83
CA GLY A 135 -7.60 -2.33 12.47
C GLY A 135 -8.18 -1.33 11.46
N ILE A 136 -8.01 -0.04 11.71
CA ILE A 136 -8.49 1.08 10.87
C ILE A 136 -7.31 1.64 10.09
N ASN A 137 -7.54 2.06 8.83
CA ASN A 137 -6.50 2.70 8.03
C ASN A 137 -6.11 4.06 8.64
N GLY A 138 -4.82 4.39 8.63
CA GLY A 138 -4.32 5.69 9.08
C GLY A 138 -3.80 6.54 7.91
N ALA A 139 -4.10 7.83 7.91
CA ALA A 139 -3.56 8.80 6.96
C ALA A 139 -3.01 10.02 7.69
N LEU A 140 -1.77 10.39 7.39
CA LEU A 140 -1.11 11.56 7.96
C LEU A 140 -1.48 12.81 7.16
N PHE A 141 -1.80 13.88 7.87
CA PHE A 141 -1.99 15.22 7.32
C PHE A 141 -0.94 16.18 7.90
N TRP A 142 -0.17 16.81 7.03
CA TRP A 142 0.87 17.76 7.37
C TRP A 142 0.46 19.18 6.96
N PRO A 143 0.11 20.06 7.92
CA PRO A 143 -0.34 21.43 7.61
C PRO A 143 0.81 22.42 7.38
N ALA A 144 2.06 22.04 7.66
CA ALA A 144 3.23 22.90 7.51
C ALA A 144 3.98 22.63 6.19
N SER A 145 5.14 23.25 6.01
CA SER A 145 5.96 23.09 4.80
C SER A 145 6.54 21.68 4.67
N ALA A 146 6.71 21.18 3.45
CA ALA A 146 7.34 19.90 3.17
C ALA A 146 8.82 19.89 3.60
N ALA A 147 9.51 21.02 3.55
CA ALA A 147 10.87 21.15 4.07
C ALA A 147 10.94 20.89 5.58
N LEU A 148 9.92 21.32 6.34
CA LEU A 148 9.83 21.01 7.76
C LEU A 148 9.56 19.53 8.02
N PHE A 149 8.68 18.91 7.22
CA PHE A 149 8.46 17.47 7.29
C PHE A 149 9.76 16.71 7.06
N ALA A 150 10.55 17.13 6.06
CA ALA A 150 11.86 16.55 5.77
C ALA A 150 12.80 16.63 6.97
N LEU A 151 12.82 17.76 7.68
CA LEU A 151 13.66 17.93 8.87
C LEU A 151 13.25 16.99 10.00
N GLN A 152 11.95 16.91 10.30
CA GLN A 152 11.43 16.02 11.36
C GLN A 152 11.65 14.54 11.01
N TYR A 153 11.38 14.15 9.76
CA TYR A 153 11.54 12.76 9.30
C TYR A 153 12.99 12.28 9.35
N ASN A 154 13.97 13.20 9.25
CA ASN A 154 15.39 12.90 9.31
C ASN A 154 16.01 13.02 10.70
N ILE A 155 15.24 13.23 11.77
CA ILE A 155 15.77 13.29 13.15
C ILE A 155 16.76 12.15 13.45
N PRO A 156 16.47 10.86 13.16
CA PRO A 156 17.43 9.77 13.43
C PRO A 156 18.76 9.94 12.69
N LYS A 157 18.71 10.42 11.44
CA LYS A 157 19.90 10.69 10.64
C LYS A 157 20.67 11.90 11.16
N LEU A 158 19.99 12.97 11.57
CA LEU A 158 20.62 14.15 12.16
C LEU A 158 21.38 13.81 13.46
N ILE A 159 20.85 12.88 14.26
CA ILE A 159 21.54 12.34 15.44
C ILE A 159 22.76 11.51 15.00
N HIS A 160 22.58 10.60 14.05
CA HIS A 160 23.65 9.73 13.54
C HIS A 160 24.83 10.54 12.95
N ASP A 161 24.54 11.57 12.17
CA ASP A 161 25.53 12.45 11.53
C ASP A 161 26.10 13.49 12.51
N GLY A 162 25.68 13.43 13.78
CA GLY A 162 26.09 14.32 14.85
C GLY A 162 25.72 15.77 14.60
N ILE A 163 24.71 16.08 13.78
CA ILE A 163 24.20 17.45 13.59
C ILE A 163 23.52 17.91 14.87
N ILE A 164 22.72 17.04 15.48
CA ILE A 164 22.08 17.23 16.78
C ILE A 164 22.48 16.11 17.74
N ASP A 165 22.37 16.36 19.04
CA ASP A 165 22.54 15.36 20.09
C ASP A 165 21.25 14.56 20.33
N SER A 166 21.32 13.59 21.25
CA SER A 166 20.17 12.76 21.65
C SER A 166 19.03 13.52 22.34
N GLN A 167 19.26 14.78 22.74
CA GLN A 167 18.26 15.67 23.34
C GLN A 167 17.70 16.68 22.33
N GLY A 168 18.15 16.63 21.08
CA GLY A 168 17.64 17.45 19.98
C GLY A 168 18.36 18.77 19.77
N PHE A 169 19.45 19.03 20.50
CA PHE A 169 20.20 20.27 20.41
C PHE A 169 21.35 20.16 19.39
N PRO A 170 21.65 21.22 18.63
CA PRO A 170 22.82 21.28 17.75
C PRO A 170 24.12 21.00 18.50
N THR A 171 24.97 20.13 17.96
CA THR A 171 26.28 19.82 18.55
C THR A 171 27.32 20.92 18.29
N ALA A 172 27.14 21.68 17.20
CA ALA A 172 27.99 22.79 16.81
C ALA A 172 27.17 23.78 15.95
N LYS A 173 27.56 25.06 15.96
CA LYS A 173 27.04 26.03 14.99
C LYS A 173 27.66 25.75 13.62
N ARG A 174 26.87 25.20 12.70
CA ARG A 174 27.31 24.87 11.35
C ARG A 174 26.13 24.85 10.38
N SER A 175 26.45 24.88 9.10
CA SER A 175 25.52 24.57 8.04
C SER A 175 25.40 23.05 7.83
N PHE A 176 24.23 22.59 7.43
CA PHE A 176 23.95 21.21 7.09
C PHE A 176 22.88 21.11 6.00
N GLN A 177 22.82 19.97 5.34
CA GLN A 177 21.89 19.73 4.25
C GLN A 177 21.23 18.35 4.42
N ILE A 178 19.90 18.30 4.33
CA ILE A 178 19.14 17.04 4.47
C ILE A 178 19.33 16.16 3.22
N SER A 179 19.30 16.77 2.04
CA SER A 179 19.45 16.14 0.73
C SER A 179 20.08 17.14 -0.24
N PRO A 180 20.89 16.72 -1.24
CA PRO A 180 21.49 17.61 -2.23
C PRO A 180 20.50 18.54 -2.95
N SER A 181 19.22 18.15 -3.04
CA SER A 181 18.17 18.96 -3.67
C SER A 181 17.55 20.01 -2.74
N ILE A 182 17.60 19.82 -1.42
CA ILE A 182 17.04 20.75 -0.43
C ILE A 182 18.09 21.80 -0.08
N ARG A 183 17.71 23.05 0.17
CA ARG A 183 18.67 24.10 0.54
C ARG A 183 19.51 23.71 1.77
N GLU A 184 20.75 24.19 1.78
CA GLU A 184 21.58 24.15 2.98
C GLU A 184 21.00 25.10 4.04
N MET A 185 21.07 24.69 5.30
CA MET A 185 20.47 25.38 6.44
C MET A 185 21.42 25.41 7.64
N ASP A 186 21.41 26.51 8.38
CA ASP A 186 22.16 26.61 9.64
C ASP A 186 21.44 25.84 10.77
N THR A 187 22.22 25.24 11.66
CA THR A 187 21.73 24.59 12.88
C THR A 187 20.79 25.44 13.75
N GLY A 188 20.89 26.77 13.71
CA GLY A 188 19.98 27.69 14.40
C GLY A 188 18.59 27.81 13.76
N LEU A 189 18.37 27.21 12.59
CA LEU A 189 17.05 27.15 11.94
C LEU A 189 16.26 25.89 12.32
N ILE A 190 16.78 25.06 13.21
CA ILE A 190 16.08 23.88 13.70
C ILE A 190 14.89 24.34 14.56
N TRP A 191 13.67 24.10 14.07
CA TRP A 191 12.49 24.77 14.60
C TRP A 191 12.15 24.38 16.05
N TRP A 192 12.46 23.14 16.48
CA TRP A 192 12.20 22.70 17.86
C TRP A 192 13.19 23.27 18.89
N THR A 193 14.23 23.98 18.45
CA THR A 193 15.11 24.77 19.33
C THR A 193 14.75 26.25 19.39
N ASN A 194 13.74 26.68 18.64
CA ASN A 194 13.32 28.09 18.56
C ASN A 194 12.21 28.44 19.55
N PHE A 195 12.30 27.91 20.77
CA PHE A 195 11.43 28.26 21.89
C PHE A 195 12.20 29.09 22.94
N PRO A 196 11.53 29.93 23.74
CA PRO A 196 12.21 30.81 24.69
C PRO A 196 12.97 30.08 25.81
N ASP A 197 12.52 28.91 26.25
CA ASP A 197 13.09 28.17 27.38
C ASP A 197 13.55 26.75 26.99
N LEU A 198 14.61 26.28 27.65
CA LEU A 198 15.25 24.99 27.35
C LEU A 198 14.39 23.77 27.69
N GLU A 199 13.51 23.88 28.68
CA GLU A 199 12.70 22.76 29.14
C GLU A 199 11.59 22.46 28.13
N THR A 200 10.94 23.50 27.58
CA THR A 200 9.99 23.38 26.46
C THR A 200 10.66 22.79 25.22
N GLN A 201 11.89 23.22 24.88
CA GLN A 201 12.64 22.66 23.75
C GLN A 201 12.86 21.15 23.94
N ARG A 202 13.32 20.74 25.13
CA ARG A 202 13.58 19.34 25.48
C ARG A 202 12.32 18.49 25.43
N LYS A 203 11.23 18.93 26.08
CA LYS A 203 9.93 18.23 26.06
C LYS A 203 9.38 18.11 24.63
N THR A 204 9.44 19.19 23.85
CA THR A 204 8.99 19.20 22.46
C THR A 204 9.77 18.19 21.62
N PHE A 205 11.10 18.17 21.72
CA PHE A 205 11.91 17.21 20.98
C PHE A 205 11.63 15.76 21.38
N GLN A 206 11.47 15.48 22.67
CA GLN A 206 11.10 14.13 23.14
C GLN A 206 9.75 13.67 22.58
N TYR A 207 8.78 14.57 22.53
CA TYR A 207 7.49 14.32 21.91
C TYR A 207 7.63 14.05 20.40
N LEU A 208 8.37 14.89 19.66
CA LEU A 208 8.65 14.70 18.24
C LEU A 208 9.30 13.34 17.95
N LEU A 209 10.29 12.95 18.74
CA LEU A 209 10.97 11.67 18.58
C LEU A 209 10.01 10.48 18.78
N SER A 210 9.01 10.61 19.66
CA SER A 210 8.00 9.58 19.88
C SER A 210 7.09 9.41 18.66
N ILE A 211 6.67 10.50 18.03
CA ILE A 211 5.72 10.47 16.89
C ILE A 211 6.41 10.26 15.54
N THR A 212 7.69 10.61 15.37
CA THR A 212 8.39 10.42 14.09
C THR A 212 8.48 8.94 13.69
N LYS A 213 8.54 8.03 14.67
CA LYS A 213 8.56 6.58 14.40
C LYS A 213 7.30 6.10 13.66
N THR A 214 6.15 6.70 13.93
CA THR A 214 4.89 6.27 13.33
C THR A 214 4.77 6.74 11.87
N GLN A 215 5.48 7.82 11.51
CA GLN A 215 5.50 8.39 10.15
C GLN A 215 6.09 7.43 9.10
N TYR A 216 7.05 6.57 9.47
CA TYR A 216 7.65 5.58 8.54
C TYR A 216 6.67 4.51 8.05
N SER A 217 5.59 4.30 8.80
CA SER A 217 4.67 3.17 8.63
C SER A 217 3.30 3.54 8.09
N THR A 218 3.14 4.78 7.62
CA THR A 218 1.86 5.30 7.13
C THR A 218 1.78 5.21 5.61
N ASP A 219 0.65 4.71 5.11
CA ASP A 219 0.43 4.49 3.68
C ASP A 219 0.12 5.78 2.92
N TRP A 220 -0.52 6.75 3.59
CA TRP A 220 -0.92 8.03 3.02
C TRP A 220 -0.36 9.21 3.84
N CYS A 221 0.40 10.08 3.19
CA CYS A 221 0.88 11.33 3.79
C CYS A 221 0.47 12.51 2.90
N PHE A 222 -0.32 13.42 3.42
CA PHE A 222 -0.78 14.61 2.71
C PHE A 222 -0.09 15.86 3.24
N CYS A 223 0.24 16.80 2.36
CA CYS A 223 0.90 18.05 2.73
C CYS A 223 0.18 19.25 2.12
N ASN A 224 -0.09 20.28 2.93
CA ASN A 224 -0.67 21.54 2.45
C ASN A 224 0.38 22.40 1.71
N THR A 225 0.87 21.90 0.59
CA THR A 225 1.86 22.55 -0.28
C THR A 225 1.63 22.17 -1.75
N THR A 226 2.46 22.67 -2.66
CA THR A 226 2.46 22.31 -4.09
C THR A 226 3.88 22.05 -4.59
N ASN A 227 4.01 21.39 -5.75
CA ASN A 227 5.31 21.17 -6.38
C ASN A 227 6.01 22.49 -6.74
N GLU A 228 5.26 23.51 -7.13
CA GLU A 228 5.80 24.82 -7.50
C GLU A 228 6.43 25.56 -6.30
N LEU A 229 5.98 25.26 -5.09
CA LEU A 229 6.53 25.84 -3.86
C LEU A 229 7.71 25.02 -3.32
N GLU A 230 7.60 23.69 -3.33
CA GLU A 230 8.52 22.83 -2.57
C GLU A 230 8.97 21.56 -3.32
N HIS A 231 9.15 21.63 -4.64
CA HIS A 231 9.58 20.49 -5.48
C HIS A 231 10.75 19.70 -4.88
N ALA A 232 11.79 20.41 -4.40
CA ALA A 232 12.99 19.81 -3.83
C ALA A 232 12.70 18.93 -2.60
N ALA A 233 11.84 19.41 -1.70
CA ALA A 233 11.46 18.67 -0.50
C ALA A 233 10.55 17.49 -0.86
N LEU A 234 9.54 17.71 -1.71
CA LEU A 234 8.60 16.68 -2.16
C LEU A 234 9.30 15.55 -2.93
N SER A 235 10.33 15.88 -3.74
CA SER A 235 11.12 14.89 -4.47
C SER A 235 11.91 13.94 -3.56
N CYS A 236 12.28 14.40 -2.36
CA CYS A 236 12.94 13.55 -1.36
C CYS A 236 11.96 12.59 -0.68
N PHE A 237 10.65 12.88 -0.74
CA PHE A 237 9.61 12.09 -0.09
C PHE A 237 8.43 11.86 -1.04
N PRO A 238 8.54 10.95 -2.02
CA PRO A 238 7.46 10.70 -3.00
C PRO A 238 6.13 10.24 -2.38
N LYS A 239 6.15 9.74 -1.14
CA LYS A 239 4.95 9.38 -0.37
C LYS A 239 4.20 10.60 0.19
N LEU A 240 4.84 11.77 0.28
CA LEU A 240 4.24 13.01 0.74
C LEU A 240 3.51 13.70 -0.42
N LEU A 241 2.20 13.51 -0.49
CA LEU A 241 1.35 14.01 -1.56
C LEU A 241 1.00 15.49 -1.33
N PRO A 242 1.39 16.40 -2.23
CA PRO A 242 0.96 17.78 -2.17
C PRO A 242 -0.54 17.90 -2.51
N ILE A 243 -1.31 18.52 -1.61
CA ILE A 243 -2.76 18.74 -1.76
C ILE A 243 -3.17 20.21 -1.59
N GLY A 244 -2.18 21.11 -1.51
CA GLY A 244 -2.40 22.54 -1.36
C GLY A 244 -2.68 23.25 -2.70
N PRO A 245 -3.04 24.54 -2.68
CA PRO A 245 -3.37 25.30 -1.48
C PRO A 245 -4.76 24.92 -0.96
N LEU A 246 -4.86 24.60 0.34
CA LEU A 246 -6.14 24.37 1.01
C LEU A 246 -6.74 25.71 1.46
N LEU A 247 -7.71 26.21 0.69
CA LEU A 247 -8.39 27.49 0.90
C LEU A 247 -9.88 27.26 1.20
N LYS A 248 -10.51 28.14 2.00
CA LYS A 248 -11.95 28.10 2.25
C LYS A 248 -12.71 28.40 0.95
N SER A 249 -13.82 27.69 0.71
CA SER A 249 -14.71 27.96 -0.43
C SER A 249 -15.53 29.23 -0.16
N ASN A 250 -15.80 30.01 -1.21
CA ASN A 250 -16.63 31.22 -1.10
C ASN A 250 -18.12 30.91 -0.84
N ASN A 251 -18.54 29.65 -0.97
CA ASN A 251 -19.95 29.25 -0.88
C ASN A 251 -20.38 28.78 0.52
N ASN A 252 -19.44 28.55 1.44
CA ASN A 252 -19.74 28.08 2.81
C ASN A 252 -19.56 29.22 3.82
N GLU A 253 -20.50 30.17 3.84
CA GLU A 253 -20.48 31.30 4.79
C GLU A 253 -20.62 30.87 6.27
N ASP A 254 -21.09 29.65 6.54
CA ASP A 254 -21.52 29.23 7.89
C ASP A 254 -20.51 28.39 8.69
N SER A 255 -19.33 28.06 8.16
CA SER A 255 -18.39 27.10 8.78
C SER A 255 -17.09 27.72 9.32
N THR A 256 -17.17 28.84 10.04
CA THR A 256 -15.97 29.47 10.60
C THR A 256 -15.38 28.63 11.76
N THR A 257 -14.26 27.94 11.53
CA THR A 257 -13.46 27.27 12.57
C THR A 257 -12.48 28.19 13.28
N SER A 258 -12.64 29.51 13.12
CA SER A 258 -11.80 30.48 13.81
C SER A 258 -12.01 30.33 15.32
N PHE A 259 -10.91 30.35 16.09
CA PHE A 259 -11.00 30.36 17.56
C PHE A 259 -11.39 31.74 18.10
N LEU A 260 -11.40 32.75 17.24
CA LEU A 260 -11.63 34.16 17.57
C LEU A 260 -12.70 34.74 16.64
N GLU A 261 -13.54 35.61 17.21
CA GLU A 261 -14.58 36.34 16.47
C GLU A 261 -13.97 37.26 15.41
N GLU A 262 -14.41 37.11 14.16
CA GLU A 262 -13.91 37.87 13.01
C GLU A 262 -14.60 39.25 12.92
N ASP A 263 -13.82 40.34 12.92
CA ASP A 263 -14.38 41.69 12.78
C ASP A 263 -14.62 42.04 11.30
N LEU A 264 -15.84 41.79 10.82
CA LEU A 264 -16.23 42.08 9.43
C LEU A 264 -16.22 43.58 9.08
N SER A 265 -16.16 44.49 10.06
CA SER A 265 -16.08 45.93 9.79
C SER A 265 -14.79 46.31 9.06
N CYS A 266 -13.75 45.46 9.10
CA CYS A 266 -12.55 45.66 8.32
C CYS A 266 -12.83 45.61 6.81
N MET A 267 -13.79 44.79 6.35
CA MET A 267 -14.12 44.65 4.93
C MET A 267 -14.72 45.95 4.39
N SER A 268 -15.73 46.50 5.08
CA SER A 268 -16.33 47.79 4.72
C SER A 268 -15.36 48.97 4.83
N TRP A 269 -14.29 48.83 5.62
CA TRP A 269 -13.21 49.80 5.67
C TRP A 269 -12.28 49.66 4.44
N LEU A 270 -11.92 48.43 4.06
CA LEU A 270 -11.10 48.15 2.88
C LEU A 270 -11.75 48.62 1.57
N ASP A 271 -13.08 48.53 1.46
CA ASP A 271 -13.86 49.02 0.30
C ASP A 271 -13.65 50.51 0.01
N LYS A 272 -13.20 51.29 1.00
CA LYS A 272 -12.98 52.75 0.88
C LYS A 272 -11.60 53.11 0.34
N HIS A 273 -10.72 52.12 0.13
CA HIS A 273 -9.35 52.33 -0.29
C HIS A 273 -9.10 51.86 -1.72
N SER A 274 -8.19 52.52 -2.42
CA SER A 274 -7.82 52.17 -3.80
C SER A 274 -7.09 50.83 -3.86
N THR A 275 -7.12 50.19 -5.02
CA THR A 275 -6.37 48.95 -5.30
C THR A 275 -4.90 49.06 -4.90
N ALA A 276 -4.36 47.99 -4.30
CA ALA A 276 -2.96 47.86 -3.89
C ALA A 276 -2.43 49.07 -3.10
N SER A 277 -3.21 49.58 -2.14
CA SER A 277 -2.82 50.73 -1.30
C SER A 277 -2.66 50.44 0.18
N VAL A 278 -3.28 49.37 0.69
CA VAL A 278 -3.36 49.05 2.12
C VAL A 278 -2.26 48.07 2.54
N VAL A 279 -1.53 48.39 3.61
CA VAL A 279 -0.60 47.46 4.27
C VAL A 279 -1.38 46.59 5.27
N TYR A 280 -1.46 45.29 5.03
CA TYR A 280 -2.08 44.36 5.97
C TYR A 280 -1.03 43.81 6.94
N VAL A 281 -1.32 43.81 8.24
CA VAL A 281 -0.38 43.43 9.29
C VAL A 281 -1.02 42.44 10.26
N ALA A 282 -0.50 41.20 10.29
CA ALA A 282 -0.96 40.17 11.22
C ALA A 282 0.13 39.15 11.61
N PHE A 283 0.16 38.80 12.90
CA PHE A 283 1.20 37.95 13.49
C PHE A 283 0.68 36.64 14.10
N GLY A 284 -0.48 36.17 13.62
CA GLY A 284 -1.08 34.90 14.08
C GLY A 284 -1.73 34.96 15.47
N SER A 285 -2.20 33.82 15.96
CA SER A 285 -2.99 33.70 17.20
C SER A 285 -2.16 33.53 18.48
N THR A 286 -0.83 33.44 18.38
CA THR A 286 0.07 33.10 19.49
C THR A 286 1.16 34.14 19.76
N THR A 287 1.58 34.93 18.77
CA THR A 287 2.64 35.94 18.92
C THR A 287 2.25 37.06 19.87
N ARG A 288 3.19 37.48 20.74
CA ARG A 288 3.06 38.63 21.64
C ARG A 288 4.20 39.61 21.39
N PHE A 289 3.86 40.88 21.16
CA PHE A 289 4.85 41.96 21.08
C PHE A 289 5.27 42.38 22.48
N ASN A 290 6.48 42.92 22.63
CA ASN A 290 6.78 43.81 23.75
C ASN A 290 6.37 45.24 23.39
N GLU A 291 6.15 46.08 24.40
CA GLU A 291 5.64 47.45 24.21
C GLU A 291 6.55 48.29 23.30
N LYS A 292 7.86 48.19 23.48
CA LYS A 292 8.85 48.93 22.68
C LYS A 292 8.73 48.59 21.19
N GLN A 293 8.66 47.30 20.85
CA GLN A 293 8.57 46.83 19.47
C GLN A 293 7.24 47.22 18.83
N PHE A 294 6.15 47.25 19.61
CA PHE A 294 4.85 47.69 19.12
C PHE A 294 4.85 49.19 18.78
N VAL A 295 5.47 50.03 19.61
CA VAL A 295 5.59 51.47 19.33
C VAL A 295 6.36 51.72 18.03
N GLU A 296 7.47 51.01 17.82
CA GLU A 296 8.23 51.08 16.56
C GLU A 296 7.38 50.66 15.34
N LEU A 297 6.56 49.60 15.47
CA LEU A 297 5.62 49.19 14.41
C LEU A 297 4.60 50.28 14.09
N ALA A 298 3.96 50.82 15.12
CA ALA A 298 2.95 51.85 14.97
C ALA A 298 3.49 53.13 14.32
N LEU A 299 4.66 53.60 14.78
CA LEU A 299 5.37 54.75 14.18
C LEU A 299 5.80 54.46 12.74
N GLY A 300 6.33 53.25 12.49
CA GLY A 300 6.77 52.83 11.16
C GLY A 300 5.62 52.86 10.16
N LEU A 301 4.48 52.27 10.52
CA LEU A 301 3.27 52.28 9.68
C LEU A 301 2.77 53.70 9.41
N ASP A 302 2.73 54.59 10.40
CA ASP A 302 2.31 55.98 10.19
C ASP A 302 3.27 56.74 9.24
N LEU A 303 4.58 56.50 9.39
CA LEU A 303 5.62 57.10 8.55
C LEU A 303 5.59 56.66 7.08
N THR A 304 4.99 55.52 6.76
CA THR A 304 4.80 55.08 5.35
C THR A 304 3.82 55.96 4.59
N ASN A 305 2.99 56.73 5.30
CA ASN A 305 1.84 57.45 4.75
C ASN A 305 0.83 56.56 3.99
N LYS A 306 0.85 55.25 4.17
CA LYS A 306 -0.10 54.30 3.56
C LYS A 306 -1.24 53.98 4.53
N PRO A 307 -2.45 53.68 4.02
CA PRO A 307 -3.47 53.03 4.82
C PRO A 307 -2.98 51.68 5.35
N PHE A 308 -3.35 51.31 6.58
CA PHE A 308 -2.96 50.02 7.15
C PHE A 308 -4.09 49.35 7.94
N LEU A 309 -4.16 48.02 7.83
CA LEU A 309 -5.04 47.17 8.62
C LEU A 309 -4.19 46.35 9.59
N LEU A 310 -4.29 46.62 10.88
CA LEU A 310 -3.50 45.98 11.93
C LEU A 310 -4.36 45.08 12.81
N VAL A 311 -3.99 43.80 12.89
CA VAL A 311 -4.61 42.84 13.82
C VAL A 311 -3.91 42.94 15.19
N MET A 312 -4.67 43.29 16.24
CA MET A 312 -4.15 43.51 17.59
C MET A 312 -5.00 42.80 18.66
N ARG A 313 -4.36 42.03 19.53
CA ARG A 313 -5.01 41.30 20.64
C ARG A 313 -5.25 42.19 21.86
N GLN A 314 -6.24 41.82 22.68
CA GLN A 314 -6.76 42.59 23.83
C GLN A 314 -5.75 42.77 24.98
N ASP A 315 -4.67 41.98 25.01
CA ASP A 315 -3.69 41.93 26.10
C ASP A 315 -2.76 43.16 26.15
N PHE A 316 -2.86 44.05 25.16
CA PHE A 316 -2.09 45.29 25.09
C PHE A 316 -2.85 46.46 25.75
N LYS A 317 -2.27 47.02 26.82
CA LYS A 317 -2.81 48.18 27.55
C LYS A 317 -2.55 49.54 26.86
N TYR A 318 -1.96 49.54 25.67
CA TYR A 318 -1.55 50.76 24.99
C TYR A 318 -2.64 51.27 24.03
N GLU A 319 -3.17 52.46 24.27
CA GLU A 319 -4.12 53.14 23.38
C GLU A 319 -3.39 53.81 22.20
N PHE A 320 -3.05 53.04 21.16
CA PHE A 320 -2.65 53.62 19.88
C PHE A 320 -3.88 54.05 19.08
N LYS A 321 -4.00 55.34 18.75
CA LYS A 321 -5.05 55.83 17.83
C LYS A 321 -4.53 55.81 16.40
N ALA A 322 -5.03 54.87 15.60
CA ALA A 322 -4.61 54.64 14.21
C ALA A 322 -4.93 55.78 13.21
N GLY A 323 -5.35 56.96 13.68
CA GLY A 323 -5.77 58.08 12.84
C GLY A 323 -6.92 57.70 11.88
N SER A 324 -7.10 58.47 10.80
CA SER A 324 -8.08 58.15 9.75
C SER A 324 -7.58 57.13 8.72
N ARG A 325 -6.27 56.82 8.72
CA ARG A 325 -5.60 55.96 7.73
C ARG A 325 -5.41 54.53 8.21
N GLY A 326 -5.47 54.27 9.51
CA GLY A 326 -5.32 52.94 10.06
C GLY A 326 -6.63 52.39 10.61
N LYS A 327 -6.85 51.08 10.43
CA LYS A 327 -7.92 50.33 11.07
C LYS A 327 -7.29 49.24 11.93
N MET A 328 -7.67 49.22 13.19
CA MET A 328 -7.27 48.19 14.14
C MET A 328 -8.46 47.30 14.46
N VAL A 329 -8.21 46.00 14.48
CA VAL A 329 -9.22 44.97 14.72
C VAL A 329 -8.61 43.84 15.53
N ARG A 330 -9.45 43.08 16.24
CA ARG A 330 -8.97 41.96 17.08
C ARG A 330 -8.58 40.75 16.26
N TRP A 331 -9.36 40.48 15.23
CA TRP A 331 -9.18 39.36 14.33
C TRP A 331 -9.90 39.68 13.02
N VAL A 332 -9.45 39.06 11.92
CA VAL A 332 -10.00 39.31 10.57
C VAL A 332 -10.38 38.00 9.87
N PRO A 333 -11.32 38.04 8.92
CA PRO A 333 -11.47 36.98 7.93
C PRO A 333 -10.26 37.00 6.96
N GLN A 334 -9.10 36.50 7.40
CA GLN A 334 -7.81 36.72 6.75
C GLN A 334 -7.80 36.40 5.25
N GLN A 335 -8.38 35.26 4.83
CA GLN A 335 -8.46 34.91 3.41
C GLN A 335 -9.27 35.94 2.60
N LYS A 336 -10.37 36.48 3.15
CA LYS A 336 -11.15 37.55 2.51
C LYS A 336 -10.33 38.84 2.42
N VAL A 337 -9.62 39.20 3.49
CA VAL A 337 -8.72 40.36 3.50
C VAL A 337 -7.63 40.22 2.44
N LEU A 338 -6.91 39.10 2.39
CA LEU A 338 -5.84 38.86 1.43
C LEU A 338 -6.33 38.81 -0.02
N SER A 339 -7.58 38.39 -0.26
CA SER A 339 -8.20 38.43 -1.60
C SER A 339 -8.72 39.82 -2.00
N HIS A 340 -8.77 40.77 -1.06
CA HIS A 340 -9.35 42.08 -1.30
C HIS A 340 -8.42 42.95 -2.17
N PRO A 341 -8.91 43.58 -3.25
CA PRO A 341 -8.08 44.34 -4.19
C PRO A 341 -7.27 45.49 -3.55
N ALA A 342 -7.74 46.05 -2.45
CA ALA A 342 -7.06 47.14 -1.75
C ALA A 342 -5.73 46.73 -1.10
N ILE A 343 -5.50 45.44 -0.82
CA ILE A 343 -4.27 44.98 -0.15
C ILE A 343 -3.07 45.12 -1.09
N ALA A 344 -2.04 45.80 -0.60
CA ALA A 344 -0.80 46.08 -1.31
C ALA A 344 0.30 45.07 -0.96
N CYS A 345 0.43 44.76 0.33
CA CYS A 345 1.39 43.80 0.86
C CYS A 345 0.93 43.28 2.22
N PHE A 346 1.55 42.18 2.65
CA PHE A 346 1.26 41.51 3.90
C PHE A 346 2.51 41.46 4.80
N VAL A 347 2.46 42.18 5.91
CA VAL A 347 3.42 42.05 7.02
C VAL A 347 3.01 40.84 7.85
N SER A 348 3.85 39.81 7.84
CA SER A 348 3.54 38.50 8.41
C SER A 348 4.69 37.93 9.23
N HIS A 349 4.31 37.14 10.23
CA HIS A 349 5.20 36.25 10.97
C HIS A 349 5.67 35.03 10.16
N CYS A 350 5.24 34.87 8.90
CA CYS A 350 5.67 33.77 8.02
C CYS A 350 5.15 32.38 8.42
N GLY A 351 4.01 32.27 9.10
CA GLY A 351 3.37 30.96 9.32
C GLY A 351 2.89 30.33 8.01
N TRP A 352 3.15 29.04 7.79
CA TRP A 352 2.98 28.38 6.49
C TRP A 352 1.58 28.56 5.86
N ASN A 353 0.50 28.37 6.62
CA ASN A 353 -0.85 28.57 6.07
C ASN A 353 -1.11 30.00 5.61
N SER A 354 -0.65 31.01 6.37
CA SER A 354 -0.77 32.41 5.98
C SER A 354 0.07 32.73 4.74
N THR A 355 1.21 32.06 4.59
CA THR A 355 2.04 32.11 3.39
C THR A 355 1.28 31.56 2.18
N ILE A 356 0.67 30.39 2.31
CA ILE A 356 -0.15 29.77 1.26
C ILE A 356 -1.34 30.66 0.86
N GLU A 357 -2.06 31.25 1.82
CA GLU A 357 -3.19 32.14 1.56
C GLU A 357 -2.77 33.40 0.79
N ALA A 358 -1.67 34.06 1.17
CA ALA A 358 -1.22 35.28 0.51
C ALA A 358 -0.61 35.01 -0.87
N LEU A 359 0.17 33.93 -1.04
CA LEU A 359 0.66 33.50 -2.35
C LEU A 359 -0.49 33.17 -3.30
N SER A 360 -1.52 32.49 -2.81
CA SER A 360 -2.72 32.16 -3.59
C SER A 360 -3.53 33.39 -4.04
N ASN A 361 -3.28 34.55 -3.43
CA ASN A 361 -3.88 35.82 -3.81
C ASN A 361 -2.92 36.77 -4.54
N GLY A 362 -1.64 36.40 -4.66
CA GLY A 362 -0.60 37.19 -5.30
C GLY A 362 -0.14 38.38 -4.47
N VAL A 363 -0.24 38.30 -3.14
CA VAL A 363 0.13 39.38 -2.21
C VAL A 363 1.59 39.24 -1.78
N PRO A 364 2.45 40.25 -2.03
CA PRO A 364 3.84 40.27 -1.57
C PRO A 364 4.00 40.34 -0.05
N PHE A 365 5.12 39.84 0.47
CA PHE A 365 5.38 39.73 1.91
C PHE A 365 6.42 40.70 2.46
N LEU A 366 6.17 41.16 3.68
CA LEU A 366 7.22 41.61 4.61
C LEU A 366 7.33 40.59 5.75
N CYS A 367 8.47 39.92 5.81
CA CYS A 367 8.73 38.78 6.68
C CYS A 367 9.32 39.21 8.02
N TRP A 368 8.62 38.84 9.09
CA TRP A 368 8.97 39.16 10.47
C TRP A 368 8.76 37.95 11.41
N PRO A 369 9.64 36.94 11.33
CA PRO A 369 9.52 35.73 12.15
C PRO A 369 9.78 35.98 13.63
N TYR A 370 9.15 35.19 14.49
CA TYR A 370 9.30 35.23 15.95
C TYR A 370 9.78 33.90 16.55
N PHE A 371 9.19 32.76 16.15
CA PHE A 371 9.46 31.45 16.77
C PHE A 371 9.13 30.29 15.80
N LEU A 372 9.45 29.05 16.17
CA LEU A 372 9.19 27.83 15.37
C LEU A 372 9.81 27.88 13.96
N ASP A 373 8.99 27.52 12.97
CA ASP A 373 9.24 27.33 11.55
C ASP A 373 9.31 28.65 10.77
N GLN A 374 8.87 29.74 11.39
CA GLN A 374 8.75 31.06 10.79
C GLN A 374 10.08 31.56 10.22
N PHE A 375 11.20 31.30 10.90
CA PHE A 375 12.53 31.67 10.41
C PHE A 375 12.91 30.91 9.14
N HIS A 376 12.56 29.64 9.06
CA HIS A 376 12.77 28.83 7.85
C HIS A 376 11.87 29.29 6.71
N ASN A 377 10.59 29.55 6.99
CA ASN A 377 9.62 30.03 6.01
C ASN A 377 10.00 31.42 5.46
N LYS A 378 10.56 32.32 6.29
CA LYS A 378 11.12 33.62 5.83
C LYS A 378 12.13 33.41 4.71
N LEU A 379 13.04 32.45 4.86
CA LEU A 379 14.08 32.19 3.85
C LEU A 379 13.48 31.65 2.55
N TYR A 380 12.44 30.82 2.63
CA TYR A 380 11.69 30.39 1.44
C TYR A 380 11.03 31.59 0.74
N ILE A 381 10.34 32.45 1.50
CA ILE A 381 9.63 33.60 0.92
C ILE A 381 10.60 34.61 0.28
N CYS A 382 11.70 34.92 0.96
CA CYS A 382 12.66 35.93 0.52
C CYS A 382 13.64 35.42 -0.54
N ASP A 383 14.24 34.24 -0.33
CA ASP A 383 15.38 33.78 -1.12
C ASP A 383 14.95 32.88 -2.28
N ASP A 384 14.08 31.91 -1.99
CA ASP A 384 13.73 30.83 -2.92
C ASP A 384 12.56 31.23 -3.84
N LEU A 385 11.46 31.72 -3.24
CA LEU A 385 10.26 32.15 -3.95
C LEU A 385 10.40 33.57 -4.50
N LYS A 386 11.19 34.42 -3.82
CA LYS A 386 11.45 35.83 -4.16
C LYS A 386 10.17 36.67 -4.26
N VAL A 387 9.30 36.50 -3.28
CA VAL A 387 7.97 37.16 -3.18
C VAL A 387 7.86 38.09 -1.96
N GLY A 388 8.96 38.34 -1.27
CA GLY A 388 8.95 39.25 -0.13
C GLY A 388 10.33 39.65 0.35
N LEU A 389 10.34 40.57 1.31
CA LEU A 389 11.54 41.08 1.96
C LEU A 389 11.50 40.78 3.45
N GLY A 390 12.66 40.53 4.05
CA GLY A 390 12.78 40.42 5.50
C GLY A 390 13.08 41.76 6.15
N PHE A 391 12.52 42.01 7.33
CA PHE A 391 13.02 43.08 8.19
C PHE A 391 14.34 42.68 8.86
N GLU A 392 15.15 43.70 9.14
CA GLU A 392 16.42 43.61 9.85
C GLU A 392 16.32 44.34 11.20
N GLY A 393 16.54 43.60 12.29
CA GLY A 393 16.59 44.18 13.63
C GLY A 393 17.97 44.72 13.97
N ASP A 394 18.03 45.59 14.97
CA ASP A 394 19.29 46.00 15.59
C ASP A 394 19.96 44.85 16.37
N GLU A 395 21.07 45.14 17.05
CA GLU A 395 21.81 44.16 17.87
C GLU A 395 20.96 43.50 18.98
N ASN A 396 19.85 44.13 19.38
CA ASN A 396 18.90 43.61 20.36
C ASN A 396 17.65 42.98 19.71
N GLY A 397 17.64 42.87 18.37
CA GLY A 397 16.51 42.36 17.59
C GLY A 397 15.35 43.35 17.45
N LEU A 398 15.52 44.62 17.84
CA LEU A 398 14.48 45.63 17.69
C LEU A 398 14.42 46.10 16.24
N ILE A 399 13.24 46.01 15.63
CA ILE A 399 12.99 46.52 14.29
C ILE A 399 12.51 47.96 14.41
N SER A 400 13.30 48.90 13.88
CA SER A 400 13.00 50.33 13.98
C SER A 400 11.86 50.76 13.04
N HIS A 401 11.14 51.81 13.40
CA HIS A 401 10.14 52.44 12.53
C HIS A 401 10.72 52.90 11.19
N GLY A 402 12.00 53.29 11.16
CA GLY A 402 12.74 53.64 9.94
C GLY A 402 12.90 52.45 9.00
N GLU A 403 13.30 51.29 9.54
CA GLU A 403 13.39 50.03 8.80
C GLU A 403 12.02 49.59 8.27
N ILE A 404 10.96 49.73 9.08
CA ILE A 404 9.60 49.38 8.68
C ILE A 404 9.14 50.21 7.49
N LYS A 405 9.34 51.52 7.57
CA LYS A 405 9.05 52.44 6.46
C LYS A 405 9.84 52.05 5.21
N LEU A 406 11.15 51.86 5.35
CA LEU A 406 12.05 51.54 4.25
C LEU A 406 11.61 50.28 3.52
N LYS A 407 11.39 49.17 4.23
CA LYS A 407 11.02 47.89 3.60
C LYS A 407 9.62 47.93 2.99
N VAL A 408 8.67 48.68 3.56
CA VAL A 408 7.36 48.92 2.93
C VAL A 408 7.53 49.68 1.61
N GLU A 409 8.30 50.77 1.60
CA GLU A 409 8.55 51.54 0.38
C GLU A 409 9.30 50.71 -0.67
N GLN A 410 10.30 49.93 -0.25
CA GLN A 410 11.06 49.03 -1.12
C GLN A 410 10.18 47.96 -1.75
N LEU A 411 9.38 47.24 -0.95
CA LEU A 411 8.50 46.18 -1.44
C LEU A 411 7.45 46.72 -2.41
N LEU A 412 6.85 47.87 -2.09
CA LEU A 412 5.84 48.49 -2.96
C LEU A 412 6.45 49.09 -4.23
N GLY A 413 7.76 49.34 -4.27
CA GLY A 413 8.49 49.79 -5.45
C GLY A 413 9.10 48.67 -6.31
N ASP A 414 9.12 47.43 -5.81
CA ASP A 414 9.77 46.29 -6.49
C ASP A 414 8.79 45.56 -7.43
N GLU A 415 8.88 45.89 -8.72
CA GLU A 415 8.06 45.24 -9.75
C GLU A 415 8.41 43.76 -9.98
N ASN A 416 9.63 43.33 -9.66
CA ASN A 416 10.01 41.92 -9.80
C ASN A 416 9.28 41.07 -8.76
N ILE A 417 9.25 41.52 -7.50
CA ILE A 417 8.54 40.84 -6.42
C ILE A 417 7.03 40.77 -6.72
N LYS A 418 6.43 41.87 -7.21
CA LYS A 418 5.01 41.89 -7.59
C LYS A 418 4.71 40.91 -8.73
N SER A 419 5.49 40.98 -9.81
CA SER A 419 5.35 40.09 -10.96
C SER A 419 5.48 38.63 -10.55
N ARG A 420 6.46 38.31 -9.71
CA ARG A 420 6.68 36.97 -9.19
C ARG A 420 5.53 36.48 -8.30
N SER A 421 4.97 37.35 -7.47
CA SER A 421 3.82 37.03 -6.62
C SER A 421 2.58 36.69 -7.46
N LEU A 422 2.34 37.43 -8.55
CA LEU A 422 1.27 37.16 -9.51
C LEU A 422 1.52 35.87 -10.32
N GLU A 423 2.76 35.60 -10.72
CA GLU A 423 3.11 34.33 -11.40
C GLU A 423 2.79 33.11 -10.52
N LEU A 424 3.17 33.15 -9.24
CA LEU A 424 2.87 32.06 -8.31
C LEU A 424 1.37 31.92 -8.05
N LYS A 425 0.62 33.03 -7.98
CA LYS A 425 -0.85 33.00 -7.87
C LYS A 425 -1.48 32.15 -8.97
N GLU A 426 -1.11 32.39 -10.22
CA GLU A 426 -1.68 31.65 -11.36
C GLU A 426 -1.30 30.16 -11.33
N LYS A 427 -0.05 29.84 -10.97
CA LYS A 427 0.41 28.45 -10.79
C LYS A 427 -0.32 27.71 -9.66
N LEU A 428 -0.54 28.37 -8.54
CA LEU A 428 -1.25 27.79 -7.40
C LEU A 428 -2.74 27.58 -7.71
N LYS A 429 -3.33 28.48 -8.50
CA LYS A 429 -4.71 28.35 -8.96
C LYS A 429 -4.91 27.09 -9.82
N SER A 430 -4.03 26.86 -10.81
CA SER A 430 -4.15 25.70 -11.71
C SER A 430 -4.04 24.34 -11.00
N ASN A 431 -3.39 24.28 -9.84
CA ASN A 431 -3.26 23.03 -9.06
C ASN A 431 -4.58 22.54 -8.45
N ASN A 432 -5.51 23.46 -8.18
CA ASN A 432 -6.82 23.15 -7.60
C ASN A 432 -7.92 22.96 -8.65
N GLU A 433 -7.66 23.30 -9.92
CA GLU A 433 -8.59 23.13 -11.03
C GLU A 433 -8.71 21.65 -11.45
N GLU A 434 -9.67 21.34 -12.33
CA GLU A 434 -9.84 19.98 -12.85
C GLU A 434 -8.61 19.53 -13.66
N GLY A 435 -8.06 18.36 -13.32
CA GLY A 435 -6.78 17.87 -13.84
C GLY A 435 -5.53 18.44 -13.14
N GLY A 436 -5.70 19.35 -12.16
CA GLY A 436 -4.60 19.88 -11.35
C GLY A 436 -4.03 18.85 -10.37
N ALA A 437 -2.72 18.92 -10.10
CA ALA A 437 -2.00 17.90 -9.33
C ALA A 437 -2.55 17.70 -7.91
N SER A 438 -2.94 18.78 -7.23
CA SER A 438 -3.52 18.70 -5.89
C SER A 438 -4.89 18.03 -5.89
N ARG A 439 -5.73 18.31 -6.89
CA ARG A 439 -7.04 17.67 -7.05
C ARG A 439 -6.91 16.18 -7.39
N GLU A 440 -5.96 15.81 -8.24
CA GLU A 440 -5.66 14.41 -8.55
C GLU A 440 -5.13 13.65 -7.32
N ASN A 441 -4.26 14.28 -6.51
CA ASN A 441 -3.80 13.69 -5.26
C ASN A 441 -4.94 13.49 -4.23
N LEU A 442 -5.94 14.38 -4.22
CA LEU A 442 -7.15 14.20 -3.42
C LEU A 442 -8.02 13.05 -3.95
N ARG A 443 -8.19 12.91 -5.27
CA ARG A 443 -8.95 11.80 -5.87
C ARG A 443 -8.34 10.42 -5.57
N LYS A 444 -7.01 10.33 -5.46
CA LYS A 444 -6.35 9.09 -5.01
C LYS A 444 -6.82 8.62 -3.63
N PHE A 445 -7.24 9.56 -2.78
CA PHE A 445 -7.81 9.25 -1.47
C PHE A 445 -9.30 8.89 -1.52
N ASP A 446 -10.07 9.43 -2.48
CA ASP A 446 -11.48 9.09 -2.71
C ASP A 446 -11.68 7.60 -3.12
N ASN A 447 -10.69 7.02 -3.80
CA ASN A 447 -10.61 5.57 -4.07
C ASN A 447 -10.31 4.69 -2.82
N MET A 448 -10.69 5.16 -1.62
CA MET A 448 -10.52 4.50 -0.32
C MET A 448 -11.26 3.17 -0.17
N SER A 449 -12.00 2.70 -1.18
CA SER A 449 -12.46 1.30 -1.17
C SER A 449 -11.24 0.41 -1.37
N VAL A 450 -10.72 -0.12 -0.26
CA VAL A 450 -9.77 -1.23 -0.32
C VAL A 450 -10.37 -2.30 -1.25
N PRO A 451 -9.75 -2.57 -2.41
CA PRO A 451 -10.38 -3.40 -3.42
C PRO A 451 -10.53 -4.81 -2.84
N THR A 452 -11.75 -5.35 -2.92
CA THR A 452 -12.03 -6.70 -2.44
C THR A 452 -12.00 -7.68 -3.60
N MET A 453 -11.02 -8.58 -3.58
CA MET A 453 -10.78 -9.58 -4.61
C MET A 453 -11.44 -10.89 -4.24
N LEU A 454 -12.24 -11.45 -5.14
CA LEU A 454 -12.75 -12.81 -5.02
C LEU A 454 -11.81 -13.73 -5.81
N ILE A 455 -11.17 -14.67 -5.13
CA ILE A 455 -10.19 -15.60 -5.71
C ILE A 455 -10.86 -16.96 -5.85
N LEU A 456 -10.96 -17.47 -7.09
CA LEU A 456 -11.66 -18.72 -7.41
C LEU A 456 -10.70 -19.74 -8.04
N PRO A 457 -10.00 -20.55 -7.23
CA PRO A 457 -9.19 -21.66 -7.71
C PRO A 457 -10.03 -22.84 -8.21
N PHE A 458 -9.45 -23.65 -9.11
CA PHE A 458 -9.91 -25.01 -9.34
C PHE A 458 -9.57 -25.89 -8.11
N PRO A 459 -10.42 -26.83 -7.67
CA PRO A 459 -10.26 -27.55 -6.40
C PRO A 459 -9.22 -28.69 -6.45
N ALA A 460 -8.00 -28.35 -6.87
CA ALA A 460 -6.84 -29.23 -6.85
C ALA A 460 -5.65 -28.51 -6.18
N GLN A 461 -4.79 -29.24 -5.47
CA GLN A 461 -3.69 -28.66 -4.69
C GLN A 461 -2.76 -27.79 -5.56
N GLY A 462 -2.50 -28.23 -6.79
CA GLY A 462 -1.67 -27.50 -7.76
C GLY A 462 -2.29 -26.19 -8.28
N HIS A 463 -3.56 -25.95 -8.03
CA HIS A 463 -4.28 -24.73 -8.41
C HIS A 463 -4.52 -23.83 -7.18
N VAL A 464 -4.96 -24.43 -6.07
CA VAL A 464 -5.21 -23.70 -4.81
C VAL A 464 -3.93 -23.09 -4.25
N ASN A 465 -2.82 -23.82 -4.24
CA ASN A 465 -1.57 -23.35 -3.63
C ASN A 465 -1.01 -22.07 -4.29
N PRO A 466 -0.77 -22.01 -5.61
CA PRO A 466 -0.26 -20.79 -6.24
C PRO A 466 -1.22 -19.61 -6.13
N MET A 467 -2.54 -19.84 -6.21
CA MET A 467 -3.54 -18.78 -6.02
C MET A 467 -3.59 -18.28 -4.57
N MET A 468 -3.35 -19.13 -3.57
CA MET A 468 -3.20 -18.70 -2.18
C MET A 468 -1.92 -17.88 -1.95
N ILE A 469 -0.82 -18.24 -2.62
CA ILE A 469 0.42 -17.43 -2.60
C ILE A 469 0.16 -16.06 -3.22
N LEU A 470 -0.49 -16.00 -4.39
CA LEU A 470 -0.91 -14.74 -5.01
C LEU A 470 -1.82 -13.93 -4.08
N SER A 471 -2.78 -14.57 -3.42
CA SER A 471 -3.69 -13.94 -2.45
C SER A 471 -2.95 -13.26 -1.31
N ARG A 472 -1.91 -13.91 -0.76
CA ARG A 472 -1.05 -13.31 0.26
C ARG A 472 -0.32 -12.08 -0.27
N ARG A 473 0.28 -12.16 -1.45
CA ARG A 473 0.96 -11.01 -2.08
C ARG A 473 0.02 -9.84 -2.30
N LEU A 474 -1.23 -10.09 -2.70
CA LEU A 474 -2.25 -9.06 -2.86
C LEU A 474 -2.68 -8.46 -1.50
N ALA A 475 -2.84 -9.30 -0.48
CA ALA A 475 -3.17 -8.87 0.88
C ALA A 475 -2.06 -8.01 1.52
N GLU A 476 -0.79 -8.39 1.35
CA GLU A 476 0.39 -7.61 1.76
C GLU A 476 0.42 -6.23 1.09
N ASN A 477 -0.14 -6.12 -0.11
CA ASN A 477 -0.27 -4.87 -0.85
C ASN A 477 -1.59 -4.13 -0.58
N GLY A 478 -2.29 -4.50 0.49
CA GLY A 478 -3.45 -3.78 1.01
C GLY A 478 -4.77 -4.11 0.35
N CYS A 479 -4.90 -5.21 -0.40
CA CYS A 479 -6.20 -5.70 -0.91
C CYS A 479 -6.93 -6.55 0.14
N ASN A 480 -8.27 -6.56 0.12
CA ASN A 480 -9.07 -7.52 0.87
C ASN A 480 -9.31 -8.75 0.01
N ILE A 481 -9.20 -9.96 0.56
CA ILE A 481 -9.31 -11.20 -0.20
C ILE A 481 -10.47 -12.06 0.32
N ILE A 482 -11.33 -12.49 -0.59
CA ILE A 482 -12.31 -13.56 -0.39
C ILE A 482 -11.83 -14.77 -1.18
N PHE A 483 -11.27 -15.76 -0.49
CA PHE A 483 -10.77 -16.97 -1.13
C PHE A 483 -11.84 -18.05 -1.12
N VAL A 484 -12.31 -18.44 -2.31
CA VAL A 484 -13.44 -19.37 -2.47
C VAL A 484 -12.94 -20.79 -2.67
N ASN A 485 -13.30 -21.68 -1.74
CA ASN A 485 -13.04 -23.11 -1.87
C ASN A 485 -14.32 -23.87 -2.25
N ALA A 486 -14.18 -25.01 -2.94
CA ALA A 486 -15.23 -26.02 -2.91
C ALA A 486 -15.37 -26.56 -1.47
N GLU A 487 -16.57 -26.83 -0.97
CA GLU A 487 -16.82 -27.21 0.43
C GLU A 487 -15.92 -28.35 0.94
N PHE A 488 -15.71 -29.40 0.14
CA PHE A 488 -14.85 -30.51 0.54
C PHE A 488 -13.37 -30.11 0.68
N ILE A 489 -12.89 -29.22 -0.20
CA ILE A 489 -11.55 -28.64 -0.10
C ILE A 489 -11.47 -27.69 1.09
N HIS A 490 -12.50 -26.88 1.32
CA HIS A 490 -12.57 -25.99 2.46
C HIS A 490 -12.38 -26.76 3.77
N LYS A 491 -13.05 -27.91 3.92
CA LYS A 491 -12.87 -28.82 5.07
C LYS A 491 -11.44 -29.35 5.18
N LYS A 492 -10.82 -29.78 4.07
CA LYS A 492 -9.42 -30.25 4.05
C LYS A 492 -8.43 -29.14 4.48
N VAL A 493 -8.61 -27.94 3.94
CA VAL A 493 -7.79 -26.76 4.27
C VAL A 493 -7.99 -26.36 5.73
N LEU A 494 -9.20 -26.46 6.29
CA LEU A 494 -9.42 -26.19 7.71
C LEU A 494 -8.79 -27.28 8.60
N SER A 495 -8.87 -28.55 8.21
CA SER A 495 -8.27 -29.64 8.99
C SER A 495 -6.73 -29.60 9.00
N SER A 496 -6.10 -29.14 7.92
CA SER A 496 -4.63 -29.04 7.85
C SER A 496 -4.05 -27.90 8.71
N LEU A 497 -4.90 -27.00 9.23
CA LEU A 497 -4.51 -25.95 10.18
C LEU A 497 -4.36 -26.48 11.63
N GLY A 498 -4.72 -27.74 11.90
CA GLY A 498 -4.72 -28.35 13.23
C GLY A 498 -5.88 -27.87 14.11
N ASN A 499 -6.19 -28.60 15.21
CA ASN A 499 -7.23 -28.27 16.19
C ASN A 499 -6.88 -27.03 17.05
N GLN A 500 -6.57 -25.90 16.41
CA GLN A 500 -6.53 -24.60 17.04
C GLN A 500 -7.89 -23.94 16.78
N GLU A 501 -8.90 -24.37 17.55
CA GLU A 501 -10.17 -23.66 17.68
C GLU A 501 -9.91 -22.26 18.28
N GLY A 502 -9.54 -21.32 17.44
CA GLY A 502 -9.30 -19.93 17.83
C GLY A 502 -8.06 -19.33 17.16
N GLY A 503 -8.19 -18.93 15.89
CA GLY A 503 -7.26 -17.96 15.32
C GLY A 503 -6.92 -18.13 13.85
N VAL A 504 -7.90 -17.97 12.93
CA VAL A 504 -7.58 -17.09 11.80
C VAL A 504 -7.35 -15.75 12.44
N ASN A 505 -6.09 -15.30 12.45
CA ASN A 505 -5.69 -14.04 13.06
C ASN A 505 -6.70 -12.96 12.65
N ARG A 506 -7.34 -12.27 13.60
CA ARG A 506 -8.30 -11.17 13.30
C ARG A 506 -7.66 -10.05 12.46
N GLN A 507 -6.34 -10.12 12.25
CA GLN A 507 -5.51 -9.25 11.43
C GLN A 507 -5.35 -9.70 9.96
N SER A 508 -5.77 -10.92 9.57
CA SER A 508 -5.60 -11.40 8.19
C SER A 508 -6.63 -10.76 7.25
N ARG A 509 -6.16 -10.10 6.18
CA ARG A 509 -7.01 -9.57 5.10
C ARG A 509 -7.60 -10.67 4.19
N ILE A 510 -7.41 -11.95 4.53
CA ILE A 510 -7.89 -13.11 3.75
C ILE A 510 -9.03 -13.80 4.50
N LYS A 511 -10.23 -13.79 3.92
CA LYS A 511 -11.40 -14.53 4.38
C LYS A 511 -11.59 -15.77 3.50
N LEU A 512 -11.55 -16.96 4.11
CA LEU A 512 -11.91 -18.20 3.43
C LEU A 512 -13.43 -18.36 3.42
N VAL A 513 -13.99 -18.68 2.26
CA VAL A 513 -15.41 -19.03 2.11
C VAL A 513 -15.53 -20.33 1.32
N SER A 514 -16.72 -20.92 1.32
CA SER A 514 -17.00 -22.14 0.56
C SER A 514 -18.23 -22.03 -0.31
N ILE A 515 -18.20 -22.72 -1.45
CA ILE A 515 -19.38 -23.02 -2.27
C ILE A 515 -19.54 -24.55 -2.38
N PRO A 516 -20.77 -25.06 -2.48
CA PRO A 516 -21.00 -26.48 -2.74
C PRO A 516 -20.30 -26.92 -4.04
N ASP A 517 -19.94 -28.19 -4.14
CA ASP A 517 -19.40 -28.78 -5.38
C ASP A 517 -20.50 -29.30 -6.33
N GLY A 518 -21.77 -29.22 -5.91
CA GLY A 518 -22.94 -29.73 -6.62
C GLY A 518 -23.13 -31.25 -6.52
N LEU A 519 -22.25 -31.96 -5.81
CA LEU A 519 -22.34 -33.41 -5.62
C LEU A 519 -23.06 -33.75 -4.31
N GLY A 520 -23.71 -34.92 -4.29
CA GLY A 520 -24.32 -35.47 -3.09
C GLY A 520 -23.30 -35.79 -1.98
N PRO A 521 -23.74 -36.04 -0.73
CA PRO A 521 -22.84 -36.36 0.38
C PRO A 521 -22.01 -37.63 0.11
N ASP A 522 -22.59 -38.65 -0.53
CA ASP A 522 -21.96 -39.96 -0.77
C ASP A 522 -21.09 -40.05 -2.04
N ALA A 523 -20.94 -38.93 -2.77
CA ALA A 523 -20.15 -38.91 -4.01
C ALA A 523 -18.64 -39.03 -3.78
N ASP A 524 -17.95 -39.76 -4.66
CA ASP A 524 -16.50 -39.91 -4.62
C ASP A 524 -15.79 -38.66 -5.16
N ARG A 525 -15.30 -37.83 -4.23
CA ARG A 525 -14.59 -36.59 -4.55
C ARG A 525 -13.14 -36.79 -4.96
N ASN A 526 -12.67 -38.04 -5.05
CA ASN A 526 -11.41 -38.38 -5.72
C ASN A 526 -11.61 -38.59 -7.24
N ASN A 527 -12.86 -38.77 -7.68
CA ASN A 527 -13.19 -38.81 -9.11
C ASN A 527 -13.21 -37.38 -9.69
N LEU A 528 -12.05 -36.92 -10.13
CA LEU A 528 -11.87 -35.57 -10.70
C LEU A 528 -12.82 -35.28 -11.88
N ARG A 529 -13.23 -36.30 -12.64
CA ARG A 529 -14.18 -36.14 -13.74
C ARG A 529 -15.56 -35.71 -13.22
N GLU A 530 -16.10 -36.42 -12.24
CA GLU A 530 -17.41 -36.10 -11.66
C GLU A 530 -17.41 -34.74 -10.95
N VAL A 531 -16.34 -34.45 -10.19
CA VAL A 531 -16.15 -33.16 -9.54
C VAL A 531 -16.10 -32.02 -10.57
N SER A 532 -15.33 -32.18 -11.65
CA SER A 532 -15.20 -31.16 -12.70
C SER A 532 -16.53 -30.93 -13.42
N ASP A 533 -17.22 -31.99 -13.84
CA ASP A 533 -18.50 -31.89 -14.55
C ASP A 533 -19.58 -31.23 -13.69
N SER A 534 -19.68 -31.61 -12.41
CA SER A 534 -20.63 -31.01 -11.46
C SER A 534 -20.33 -29.54 -11.20
N LEU A 535 -19.05 -29.19 -10.94
CA LEU A 535 -18.65 -27.82 -10.69
C LEU A 535 -18.93 -26.93 -11.89
N MET A 536 -18.58 -27.35 -13.11
CA MET A 536 -18.82 -26.54 -14.30
C MET A 536 -20.31 -26.25 -14.53
N LYS A 537 -21.19 -27.20 -14.21
CA LYS A 537 -22.65 -27.02 -14.35
C LYS A 537 -23.24 -26.11 -13.28
N ASN A 538 -22.78 -26.23 -12.04
CA ASN A 538 -23.42 -25.57 -10.90
C ASN A 538 -22.75 -24.25 -10.50
N MET A 539 -21.44 -24.08 -10.79
CA MET A 539 -20.64 -22.93 -10.32
C MET A 539 -21.27 -21.59 -10.66
N PRO A 540 -21.85 -21.35 -11.86
CA PRO A 540 -22.37 -20.03 -12.16
C PRO A 540 -23.45 -19.54 -11.20
N ALA A 541 -24.44 -20.39 -10.90
CA ALA A 541 -25.51 -20.05 -9.96
C ALA A 541 -24.99 -19.91 -8.53
N MET A 542 -24.03 -20.74 -8.13
CA MET A 542 -23.44 -20.70 -6.78
C MET A 542 -22.58 -19.47 -6.56
N LEU A 543 -21.80 -19.06 -7.56
CA LEU A 543 -20.95 -17.87 -7.47
C LEU A 543 -21.77 -16.58 -7.47
N GLU A 544 -22.82 -16.50 -8.31
CA GLU A 544 -23.75 -15.36 -8.29
C GLU A 544 -24.40 -15.20 -6.90
N LYS A 545 -24.90 -16.30 -6.34
CA LYS A 545 -25.47 -16.31 -4.99
C LYS A 545 -24.45 -15.93 -3.92
N LEU A 546 -23.21 -16.42 -3.99
CA LEU A 546 -22.16 -16.05 -3.04
C LEU A 546 -21.87 -14.54 -3.08
N ILE A 547 -21.75 -13.96 -4.27
CA ILE A 547 -21.47 -12.52 -4.42
C ILE A 547 -22.66 -11.70 -3.88
N GLU A 548 -23.89 -12.14 -4.14
CA GLU A 548 -25.08 -11.51 -3.59
C GLU A 548 -25.14 -11.61 -2.06
N ASP A 549 -24.86 -12.79 -1.50
CA ASP A 549 -24.81 -13.02 -0.05
C ASP A 549 -23.72 -12.18 0.63
N LEU A 550 -22.52 -12.09 0.05
CA LEU A 550 -21.45 -11.21 0.54
C LEU A 550 -21.89 -9.74 0.58
N ARG A 551 -22.62 -9.29 -0.44
CA ARG A 551 -23.13 -7.93 -0.50
C ARG A 551 -24.26 -7.67 0.50
N LEU A 552 -25.24 -8.55 0.58
CA LEU A 552 -26.46 -8.35 1.37
C LEU A 552 -26.29 -8.67 2.86
N LYS A 553 -25.51 -9.70 3.20
CA LYS A 553 -25.35 -10.18 4.58
C LYS A 553 -24.10 -9.60 5.24
N ASP A 554 -22.99 -9.57 4.52
CA ASP A 554 -21.69 -9.17 5.08
C ASP A 554 -21.33 -7.70 4.78
N GLY A 555 -22.09 -7.02 3.92
CA GLY A 555 -21.79 -5.66 3.47
C GLY A 555 -20.53 -5.56 2.60
N ILE A 556 -20.03 -6.68 2.09
CA ILE A 556 -18.79 -6.78 1.31
C ILE A 556 -19.10 -6.55 -0.17
N THR A 557 -18.45 -5.56 -0.78
CA THR A 557 -18.55 -5.30 -2.22
C THR A 557 -17.33 -5.87 -2.92
N VAL A 558 -17.52 -6.90 -3.76
CA VAL A 558 -16.46 -7.49 -4.57
C VAL A 558 -16.13 -6.56 -5.73
N SER A 559 -14.86 -6.18 -5.87
CA SER A 559 -14.38 -5.26 -6.92
C SER A 559 -13.83 -6.03 -8.13
N CYS A 560 -13.30 -7.23 -7.91
CA CYS A 560 -12.69 -8.05 -8.96
C CYS A 560 -12.78 -9.54 -8.66
N ILE A 561 -12.93 -10.37 -9.71
CA ILE A 561 -12.75 -11.82 -9.66
C ILE A 561 -11.41 -12.20 -10.29
N VAL A 562 -10.57 -12.93 -9.55
CA VAL A 562 -9.39 -13.62 -10.08
C VAL A 562 -9.72 -15.10 -10.15
N ALA A 563 -9.98 -15.59 -11.37
CA ALA A 563 -10.37 -16.97 -11.62
C ALA A 563 -9.18 -17.79 -12.11
N ASP A 564 -9.10 -19.04 -11.68
CA ASP A 564 -8.28 -20.03 -12.35
C ASP A 564 -8.72 -20.18 -13.82
N SER A 565 -7.78 -20.41 -14.72
CA SER A 565 -8.06 -20.75 -16.12
C SER A 565 -9.07 -21.89 -16.31
N ALA A 566 -9.05 -22.93 -15.46
CA ALA A 566 -10.05 -24.01 -15.49
C ALA A 566 -11.44 -23.58 -14.97
N MET A 567 -11.51 -22.44 -14.28
CA MET A 567 -12.72 -21.82 -13.73
C MET A 567 -13.08 -20.52 -14.49
N ALA A 568 -12.54 -20.31 -15.69
CA ALA A 568 -12.67 -19.06 -16.45
C ALA A 568 -14.11 -18.67 -16.80
N GLY A 569 -15.07 -19.61 -16.72
CA GLY A 569 -16.51 -19.31 -16.77
C GLY A 569 -16.95 -18.22 -15.78
N ALA A 570 -16.23 -18.01 -14.67
CA ALA A 570 -16.48 -16.94 -13.71
C ALA A 570 -16.31 -15.52 -14.32
N LEU A 571 -15.52 -15.38 -15.39
CA LEU A 571 -15.36 -14.09 -16.09
C LEU A 571 -16.65 -13.62 -16.77
N LYS A 572 -17.49 -14.55 -17.21
CA LYS A 572 -18.84 -14.22 -17.72
C LYS A 572 -19.72 -13.61 -16.65
N ILE A 573 -19.59 -14.10 -15.41
CA ILE A 573 -20.33 -13.60 -14.26
C ILE A 573 -19.82 -12.22 -13.88
N ALA A 574 -18.50 -12.04 -13.81
CA ALA A 574 -17.87 -10.75 -13.58
C ALA A 574 -18.37 -9.70 -14.58
N SER A 575 -18.35 -10.04 -15.88
CA SER A 575 -18.85 -9.19 -16.96
C SER A 575 -20.35 -8.88 -16.82
N LYS A 576 -21.18 -9.89 -16.53
CA LYS A 576 -22.63 -9.75 -16.33
C LYS A 576 -22.99 -8.78 -15.20
N ILE A 577 -22.23 -8.78 -14.11
CA ILE A 577 -22.49 -7.94 -12.93
C ILE A 577 -21.66 -6.66 -12.89
N GLY A 578 -20.84 -6.39 -13.92
CA GLY A 578 -20.09 -5.16 -14.07
C GLY A 578 -18.87 -5.01 -13.17
N ILE A 579 -18.21 -6.11 -12.78
CA ILE A 579 -16.96 -6.08 -11.99
C ILE A 579 -15.77 -6.57 -12.82
N LYS A 580 -14.55 -6.19 -12.40
CA LYS A 580 -13.32 -6.58 -13.10
C LYS A 580 -13.12 -8.10 -13.07
N GLY A 581 -12.65 -8.67 -14.17
CA GLY A 581 -12.27 -10.09 -14.26
C GLY A 581 -10.80 -10.26 -14.60
N VAL A 582 -10.14 -11.24 -14.00
CA VAL A 582 -8.73 -11.59 -14.22
C VAL A 582 -8.62 -13.11 -14.30
N VAL A 583 -7.79 -13.62 -15.21
CA VAL A 583 -7.47 -15.05 -15.26
C VAL A 583 -6.08 -15.30 -14.72
N PHE A 584 -5.94 -16.35 -13.91
CA PHE A 584 -4.66 -16.88 -13.46
C PHE A 584 -4.43 -18.28 -14.07
N TYR A 585 -3.31 -18.46 -14.75
CA TYR A 585 -2.88 -19.72 -15.34
C TYR A 585 -1.81 -20.38 -14.43
N PRO A 586 -2.14 -21.49 -13.75
CA PRO A 586 -1.26 -22.09 -12.75
C PRO A 586 -0.16 -23.00 -13.32
N SER A 587 -0.24 -23.39 -14.61
CA SER A 587 0.76 -24.21 -15.29
C SER A 587 1.75 -23.35 -16.10
N SER A 588 2.61 -23.98 -16.92
CA SER A 588 3.64 -23.33 -17.71
C SER A 588 3.06 -22.45 -18.82
N ALA A 589 3.74 -21.35 -19.13
CA ALA A 589 3.33 -20.47 -20.22
C ALA A 589 3.28 -21.23 -21.57
N ALA A 590 4.15 -22.23 -21.75
CA ALA A 590 4.15 -23.09 -22.93
C ALA A 590 2.84 -23.89 -23.08
N MET A 591 2.24 -24.36 -21.97
CA MET A 591 0.94 -25.05 -22.03
C MET A 591 -0.21 -24.11 -22.38
N LEU A 592 -0.20 -22.86 -21.92
CA LEU A 592 -1.18 -21.88 -22.38
C LEU A 592 -0.99 -21.56 -23.87
N ALA A 593 0.25 -21.43 -24.34
CA ALA A 593 0.54 -21.24 -25.76
C ALA A 593 -0.02 -22.39 -26.61
N LEU A 594 0.15 -23.64 -26.15
CA LEU A 594 -0.43 -24.82 -26.80
C LEU A 594 -1.97 -24.74 -26.87
N GLN A 595 -2.62 -24.31 -25.79
CA GLN A 595 -4.09 -24.12 -25.75
C GLN A 595 -4.54 -23.01 -26.71
N CYS A 596 -3.83 -21.88 -26.77
CA CYS A 596 -4.10 -20.80 -27.72
C CYS A 596 -3.95 -21.25 -29.18
N SER A 597 -3.09 -22.24 -29.45
CA SER A 597 -2.86 -22.76 -30.78
C SER A 597 -3.89 -23.82 -31.23
N ILE A 598 -4.85 -24.24 -30.40
CA ILE A 598 -5.83 -25.29 -30.75
C ILE A 598 -6.47 -25.07 -32.15
N PRO A 599 -6.98 -23.88 -32.52
CA PRO A 599 -7.56 -23.69 -33.85
C PRO A 599 -6.58 -23.98 -34.99
N LYS A 600 -5.32 -23.55 -34.83
CA LYS A 600 -4.25 -23.78 -35.80
C LYS A 600 -3.83 -25.26 -35.85
N LEU A 601 -3.77 -25.93 -34.70
CA LEU A 601 -3.46 -27.36 -34.65
C LEU A 601 -4.51 -28.21 -35.38
N ILE A 602 -5.78 -27.78 -35.36
CA ILE A 602 -6.85 -28.40 -36.14
C ILE A 602 -6.68 -28.12 -37.63
N GLU A 603 -6.37 -26.87 -38.00
CA GLU A 603 -6.13 -26.46 -39.39
C GLU A 603 -4.94 -27.19 -40.02
N ASP A 604 -3.84 -27.32 -39.28
CA ASP A 604 -2.61 -28.01 -39.68
C ASP A 604 -2.78 -29.55 -39.67
N GLY A 605 -3.93 -30.07 -39.23
CA GLY A 605 -4.22 -31.50 -39.17
C GLY A 605 -3.43 -32.27 -38.11
N ILE A 606 -2.89 -31.58 -37.10
CA ILE A 606 -2.16 -32.20 -35.98
C ILE A 606 -3.15 -32.84 -35.00
N ILE A 607 -4.28 -32.18 -34.74
CA ILE A 607 -5.39 -32.70 -33.94
C ILE A 607 -6.71 -32.63 -34.71
N ASP A 608 -7.66 -33.50 -34.36
CA ASP A 608 -9.02 -33.43 -34.88
C ASP A 608 -9.89 -32.42 -34.10
N SER A 609 -11.15 -32.25 -34.53
CA SER A 609 -12.10 -31.35 -33.87
C SER A 609 -12.52 -31.79 -32.47
N SER A 610 -12.20 -33.03 -32.07
CA SER A 610 -12.38 -33.53 -30.70
C SER A 610 -11.13 -33.35 -29.83
N GLY A 611 -10.06 -32.79 -30.40
CA GLY A 611 -8.80 -32.52 -29.70
C GLY A 611 -7.86 -33.71 -29.63
N LEU A 612 -8.12 -34.79 -30.39
CA LEU A 612 -7.29 -35.99 -30.41
C LEU A 612 -6.20 -35.88 -31.50
N PRO A 613 -4.97 -36.35 -31.25
CA PRO A 613 -3.93 -36.37 -32.27
C PRO A 613 -4.31 -37.21 -33.50
N VAL A 614 -4.09 -36.67 -34.70
CA VAL A 614 -4.38 -37.36 -35.97
C VAL A 614 -3.18 -38.19 -36.45
N THR A 615 -1.96 -37.74 -36.17
CA THR A 615 -0.70 -38.43 -36.49
C THR A 615 0.22 -38.50 -35.27
N GLN A 616 1.17 -39.44 -35.25
CA GLN A 616 2.26 -39.45 -34.27
C GLN A 616 3.46 -38.70 -34.84
N GLU A 617 3.43 -37.38 -34.77
CA GLU A 617 4.48 -36.51 -35.30
C GLU A 617 4.99 -35.50 -34.27
N THR A 618 6.18 -34.97 -34.52
CA THR A 618 6.71 -33.79 -33.83
C THR A 618 6.23 -32.52 -34.52
N PHE A 619 5.79 -31.52 -33.77
CA PHE A 619 5.33 -30.24 -34.28
C PHE A 619 5.94 -29.07 -33.50
N GLN A 620 5.81 -27.86 -34.04
CA GLN A 620 6.22 -26.62 -33.39
C GLN A 620 5.12 -25.58 -33.51
N LEU A 621 4.87 -24.82 -32.44
CA LEU A 621 3.90 -23.73 -32.46
C LEU A 621 4.39 -22.51 -33.26
N SER A 622 5.70 -22.29 -33.23
CA SER A 622 6.44 -21.28 -34.00
C SER A 622 7.90 -21.73 -34.21
N PRO A 623 8.66 -21.14 -35.15
CA PRO A 623 10.06 -21.49 -35.37
C PRO A 623 10.97 -21.28 -34.15
N SER A 624 10.60 -20.38 -33.22
CA SER A 624 11.32 -20.14 -31.98
C SER A 624 10.87 -21.04 -30.83
N PHE A 625 9.77 -21.78 -30.97
CA PHE A 625 9.25 -22.66 -29.93
C PHE A 625 10.00 -24.01 -29.88
N PRO A 626 10.18 -24.61 -28.70
CA PRO A 626 10.65 -25.99 -28.59
C PRO A 626 9.81 -26.97 -29.42
N HIS A 627 10.45 -28.02 -29.94
CA HIS A 627 9.72 -29.11 -30.58
C HIS A 627 8.84 -29.80 -29.55
N MET A 628 7.58 -30.05 -29.92
CA MET A 628 6.62 -30.82 -29.15
C MET A 628 6.32 -32.11 -29.89
N ASP A 629 6.01 -33.17 -29.18
CA ASP A 629 5.41 -34.39 -29.74
C ASP A 629 3.90 -34.39 -29.49
N THR A 630 3.13 -35.13 -30.28
CA THR A 630 1.69 -35.28 -30.03
C THR A 630 1.35 -35.94 -28.69
N GLY A 631 2.30 -36.63 -28.05
CA GLY A 631 2.18 -37.07 -26.67
C GLY A 631 2.31 -35.95 -25.62
N SER A 632 2.69 -34.73 -26.01
CA SER A 632 2.63 -33.52 -25.18
C SER A 632 1.22 -32.89 -25.15
N ILE A 633 0.27 -33.41 -25.94
CA ILE A 633 -1.13 -32.99 -25.91
C ILE A 633 -1.80 -33.56 -24.65
N TRP A 634 -1.69 -32.81 -23.56
CA TRP A 634 -1.98 -33.27 -22.21
C TRP A 634 -3.46 -33.61 -21.94
N TRP A 635 -4.40 -33.03 -22.70
CA TRP A 635 -5.83 -33.39 -22.58
C TRP A 635 -6.14 -34.72 -23.28
N ALA A 636 -5.30 -35.16 -24.24
CA ALA A 636 -5.45 -36.42 -24.94
C ALA A 636 -4.67 -37.57 -24.27
N LYS A 637 -3.68 -37.26 -23.43
CA LYS A 637 -2.78 -38.24 -22.79
C LYS A 637 -2.77 -38.08 -21.27
N GLY A 638 -3.18 -39.14 -20.56
CA GLY A 638 -3.16 -39.19 -19.09
C GLY A 638 -4.55 -39.24 -18.44
N PHE A 639 -5.61 -39.22 -19.23
CA PHE A 639 -6.99 -39.40 -18.79
C PHE A 639 -7.69 -40.47 -19.64
N ASP A 640 -8.78 -41.05 -19.14
CA ASP A 640 -9.67 -41.84 -19.99
C ASP A 640 -10.31 -40.93 -21.06
N SER A 641 -10.72 -41.53 -22.19
CA SER A 641 -11.22 -40.76 -23.34
C SER A 641 -12.43 -39.88 -23.02
N VAL A 642 -13.25 -40.24 -22.03
CA VAL A 642 -14.41 -39.45 -21.64
C VAL A 642 -13.97 -38.23 -20.82
N PHE A 643 -13.05 -38.41 -19.88
CA PHE A 643 -12.52 -37.29 -19.11
C PHE A 643 -11.66 -36.35 -19.98
N GLY A 644 -10.84 -36.89 -20.89
CA GLY A 644 -10.08 -36.08 -21.85
C GLY A 644 -10.96 -35.17 -22.71
N ASN A 645 -12.08 -35.69 -23.22
CA ASN A 645 -13.07 -34.90 -23.96
C ASN A 645 -13.71 -33.80 -23.10
N LEU A 646 -14.00 -34.08 -21.82
CA LEU A 646 -14.54 -33.07 -20.90
C LEU A 646 -13.53 -31.93 -20.69
N VAL A 647 -12.26 -32.28 -20.47
CA VAL A 647 -11.15 -31.33 -20.29
C VAL A 647 -10.96 -30.48 -21.55
N PHE A 648 -10.88 -31.10 -22.74
CA PHE A 648 -10.72 -30.40 -24.00
C PHE A 648 -11.86 -29.39 -24.25
N ASN A 649 -13.11 -29.82 -24.04
CA ASN A 649 -14.26 -28.92 -24.18
C ASN A 649 -14.21 -27.75 -23.18
N ASN A 650 -13.77 -28.00 -21.94
CA ASN A 650 -13.59 -26.92 -20.96
C ASN A 650 -12.48 -25.95 -21.37
N ILE A 651 -11.37 -26.43 -21.93
CA ILE A 651 -10.28 -25.58 -22.45
C ILE A 651 -10.82 -24.68 -23.58
N VAL A 652 -11.48 -25.27 -24.58
CA VAL A 652 -12.02 -24.51 -25.72
C VAL A 652 -13.02 -23.45 -25.24
N HIS A 653 -13.90 -23.82 -24.31
CA HIS A 653 -14.84 -22.88 -23.71
C HIS A 653 -14.14 -21.78 -22.91
N GLY A 654 -13.16 -22.15 -22.08
CA GLY A 654 -12.35 -21.26 -21.28
C GLY A 654 -11.63 -20.23 -22.14
N MET A 655 -10.98 -20.66 -23.23
CA MET A 655 -10.29 -19.79 -24.18
C MET A 655 -11.21 -18.72 -24.76
N GLN A 656 -12.44 -19.07 -25.12
CA GLN A 656 -13.43 -18.08 -25.59
C GLN A 656 -13.78 -17.03 -24.52
N THR A 657 -13.73 -17.39 -23.23
CA THR A 657 -14.03 -16.46 -22.13
C THR A 657 -12.87 -15.54 -21.79
N LEU A 658 -11.63 -15.89 -22.18
CA LEU A 658 -10.45 -15.08 -21.87
C LEU A 658 -10.42 -13.74 -22.63
N GLU A 659 -11.22 -13.59 -23.69
CA GLU A 659 -11.45 -12.31 -24.37
C GLU A 659 -12.20 -11.29 -23.50
N LEU A 660 -12.86 -11.73 -22.43
CA LEU A 660 -13.56 -10.86 -21.48
C LEU A 660 -12.62 -10.14 -20.51
N THR A 661 -11.31 -10.41 -20.57
CA THR A 661 -10.31 -9.79 -19.70
C THR A 661 -9.03 -9.46 -20.47
N GLU A 662 -8.38 -8.37 -20.06
CA GLU A 662 -7.06 -7.97 -20.54
C GLU A 662 -5.93 -8.52 -19.66
N TRP A 663 -6.24 -9.09 -18.49
CA TRP A 663 -5.25 -9.52 -17.49
C TRP A 663 -5.17 -11.04 -17.40
N TRP A 664 -4.14 -11.59 -18.04
CA TRP A 664 -3.81 -13.01 -17.98
C TRP A 664 -2.53 -13.16 -17.19
N LEU A 665 -2.61 -13.72 -16.00
CA LEU A 665 -1.46 -13.87 -15.10
C LEU A 665 -0.94 -15.31 -15.16
N CYS A 666 0.37 -15.52 -15.06
CA CYS A 666 0.93 -16.86 -14.89
C CYS A 666 2.04 -16.94 -13.86
N ASN A 667 2.20 -18.15 -13.30
CA ASN A 667 3.32 -18.49 -12.42
C ASN A 667 4.58 -18.87 -13.24
N SER A 668 5.11 -17.90 -13.99
CA SER A 668 6.34 -18.04 -14.78
C SER A 668 7.12 -16.72 -14.79
N THR A 669 8.25 -16.70 -15.48
CA THR A 669 9.09 -15.51 -15.68
C THR A 669 9.67 -15.47 -17.11
N PRO A 670 9.91 -14.28 -17.70
CA PRO A 670 10.58 -14.15 -18.98
C PRO A 670 11.95 -14.82 -19.06
N ASP A 671 12.64 -14.98 -17.94
CA ASP A 671 13.93 -15.67 -17.88
C ASP A 671 13.81 -17.19 -17.97
N LEU A 672 12.61 -17.73 -17.74
CA LEU A 672 12.31 -19.16 -17.78
C LEU A 672 11.68 -19.54 -19.12
N GLU A 673 10.59 -18.88 -19.53
CA GLU A 673 9.82 -19.24 -20.74
C GLU A 673 9.72 -18.10 -21.76
N PRO A 674 10.83 -17.53 -22.27
CA PRO A 674 10.80 -16.35 -23.13
C PRO A 674 10.04 -16.58 -24.45
N GLN A 675 10.12 -17.78 -25.02
CA GLN A 675 9.49 -18.09 -26.29
C GLN A 675 7.97 -18.21 -26.16
N ALA A 676 7.48 -18.80 -25.06
CA ALA A 676 6.06 -18.88 -24.75
C ALA A 676 5.45 -17.51 -24.49
N LEU A 677 6.14 -16.68 -23.70
CA LEU A 677 5.69 -15.33 -23.37
C LEU A 677 5.75 -14.39 -24.59
N SER A 678 6.68 -14.62 -25.53
CA SER A 678 6.69 -13.90 -26.80
C SER A 678 5.55 -14.33 -27.73
N TYR A 679 5.11 -15.59 -27.68
CA TYR A 679 4.03 -16.11 -28.51
C TYR A 679 2.66 -15.70 -27.99
N VAL A 680 2.49 -15.62 -26.67
CA VAL A 680 1.28 -15.13 -25.99
C VAL A 680 1.59 -13.83 -25.26
N PRO A 681 1.74 -12.69 -25.97
CA PRO A 681 2.16 -11.42 -25.36
C PRO A 681 1.17 -10.86 -24.33
N LYS A 682 -0.09 -11.34 -24.35
CA LYS A 682 -1.13 -11.01 -23.37
C LYS A 682 -0.89 -11.67 -22.01
N LEU A 683 -0.10 -12.75 -21.95
CA LEU A 683 0.22 -13.47 -20.72
C LEU A 683 1.30 -12.72 -19.95
N LEU A 684 0.94 -12.21 -18.77
CA LEU A 684 1.79 -11.46 -17.88
C LEU A 684 2.42 -12.38 -16.81
N PRO A 685 3.74 -12.58 -16.84
CA PRO A 685 4.43 -13.43 -15.88
C PRO A 685 4.62 -12.70 -14.55
N ILE A 686 4.12 -13.28 -13.47
CA ILE A 686 4.24 -12.74 -12.10
C ILE A 686 4.97 -13.70 -11.15
N GLY A 687 5.51 -14.80 -11.67
CA GLY A 687 6.21 -15.82 -10.91
C GLY A 687 7.73 -15.62 -10.89
N PRO A 688 8.48 -16.49 -10.20
CA PRO A 688 7.98 -17.61 -9.41
C PRO A 688 7.20 -17.18 -8.15
N LEU A 689 6.00 -17.73 -7.98
CA LEU A 689 5.18 -17.57 -6.78
C LEU A 689 5.66 -18.54 -5.71
N LEU A 690 6.59 -18.06 -4.87
CA LEU A 690 7.18 -18.80 -3.76
C LEU A 690 6.53 -18.39 -2.43
N ARG A 691 6.37 -19.35 -1.51
CA ARG A 691 5.95 -19.10 -0.12
C ARG A 691 7.06 -18.37 0.63
N SER A 692 6.72 -17.41 1.48
CA SER A 692 7.66 -16.91 2.50
C SER A 692 7.72 -17.90 3.66
N HIS A 693 8.92 -18.16 4.16
CA HIS A 693 9.16 -18.94 5.37
C HIS A 693 9.82 -18.06 6.43
N ASP A 694 9.35 -16.82 6.58
CA ASP A 694 9.84 -15.93 7.64
C ASP A 694 9.46 -16.46 9.02
N ASP A 695 10.43 -16.46 9.94
CA ASP A 695 10.28 -17.02 11.28
C ASP A 695 9.26 -16.27 12.16
N ASP A 696 8.89 -15.03 11.79
CA ASP A 696 7.92 -14.18 12.49
C ASP A 696 6.44 -14.46 12.14
N GLN A 697 6.15 -15.24 11.10
CA GLN A 697 4.77 -15.61 10.74
C GLN A 697 4.28 -16.82 11.54
N GLY A 698 3.11 -16.72 12.17
CA GLY A 698 2.50 -17.80 12.95
C GLY A 698 2.27 -19.07 12.12
N VAL A 699 2.30 -20.24 12.78
CA VAL A 699 2.15 -21.57 12.16
C VAL A 699 0.88 -21.70 11.31
N THR A 700 -0.20 -21.00 11.69
CA THR A 700 -1.49 -20.98 10.98
C THR A 700 -1.44 -20.29 9.61
N GLU A 701 -0.56 -19.30 9.39
CA GLU A 701 -0.45 -18.59 8.10
C GLU A 701 0.40 -19.37 7.08
N ARG A 702 1.32 -20.22 7.57
CA ARG A 702 2.21 -21.06 6.74
C ARG A 702 1.45 -22.17 6.02
N SER A 703 0.46 -22.77 6.69
CA SER A 703 -0.33 -23.90 6.16
C SER A 703 -1.53 -23.50 5.29
N LEU A 704 -1.82 -22.20 5.15
CA LEU A 704 -2.92 -21.72 4.30
C LEU A 704 -2.77 -22.22 2.85
N GLY A 705 -3.80 -22.92 2.36
CA GLY A 705 -3.84 -23.52 1.02
C GLY A 705 -3.25 -24.93 0.90
N GLN A 706 -2.88 -25.59 2.00
CA GLN A 706 -2.48 -27.00 2.02
C GLN A 706 -3.69 -27.90 2.33
N PHE A 707 -3.83 -29.02 1.62
CA PHE A 707 -4.87 -30.01 1.89
C PHE A 707 -4.49 -31.02 2.97
N TRP A 708 -3.19 -31.12 3.29
CA TRP A 708 -2.62 -32.04 4.28
C TRP A 708 -1.72 -31.28 5.25
N GLU A 709 -1.62 -31.80 6.48
CA GLU A 709 -0.72 -31.26 7.51
C GLU A 709 0.74 -31.52 7.14
N GLU A 710 1.59 -30.50 7.19
CA GLU A 710 3.01 -30.62 6.85
C GLU A 710 3.80 -31.25 8.02
N ASP A 711 4.49 -32.37 7.77
CA ASP A 711 5.36 -33.00 8.76
C ASP A 711 6.72 -32.28 8.84
N LEU A 712 6.85 -31.36 9.80
CA LEU A 712 8.09 -30.61 10.02
C LEU A 712 9.24 -31.47 10.58
N SER A 713 8.98 -32.69 11.03
CA SER A 713 10.03 -33.58 11.54
C SER A 713 11.02 -34.00 10.44
N CYS A 714 10.66 -33.87 9.16
CA CYS A 714 11.60 -34.08 8.06
C CYS A 714 12.73 -33.04 8.04
N ILE A 715 12.47 -31.80 8.45
CA ILE A 715 13.50 -30.75 8.51
C ILE A 715 14.56 -31.11 9.55
N ASN A 716 14.13 -31.47 10.77
CA ASN A 716 15.05 -31.88 11.84
C ASN A 716 15.90 -33.11 11.47
N TRP A 717 15.38 -33.97 10.58
CA TRP A 717 16.12 -35.11 10.04
C TRP A 717 17.11 -34.69 8.96
N LEU A 718 16.74 -33.73 8.10
CA LEU A 718 17.61 -33.17 7.07
C LEU A 718 18.82 -32.43 7.68
N ASP A 719 18.64 -31.75 8.82
CA ASP A 719 19.72 -31.06 9.55
C ASP A 719 20.86 -32.02 9.96
N GLN A 720 20.57 -33.31 10.07
CA GLN A 720 21.53 -34.36 10.44
C GLN A 720 22.24 -34.99 9.24
N GLN A 721 21.87 -34.59 8.02
CA GLN A 721 22.42 -35.18 6.79
C GLN A 721 23.56 -34.30 6.21
N PRO A 722 24.57 -34.91 5.56
CA PRO A 722 25.60 -34.15 4.87
C PRO A 722 25.03 -33.28 3.73
N HIS A 723 25.75 -32.19 3.39
CA HIS A 723 25.42 -31.34 2.24
C HIS A 723 25.33 -32.15 0.95
N ALA A 724 24.32 -31.84 0.13
CA ALA A 724 24.08 -32.45 -1.18
C ALA A 724 24.16 -33.99 -1.17
N SER A 725 23.57 -34.63 -0.14
CA SER A 725 23.58 -36.09 0.02
C SER A 725 22.22 -36.76 -0.16
N VAL A 726 21.12 -36.03 0.11
CA VAL A 726 19.77 -36.58 0.22
C VAL A 726 19.03 -36.54 -1.11
N ILE A 727 18.43 -37.67 -1.51
CA ILE A 727 17.49 -37.74 -2.63
C ILE A 727 16.10 -37.38 -2.12
N TYR A 728 15.50 -36.31 -2.62
CA TYR A 728 14.12 -35.96 -2.28
C TYR A 728 13.16 -36.53 -3.33
N LEU A 729 12.09 -37.19 -2.91
CA LEU A 729 11.09 -37.79 -3.78
C LEU A 729 9.68 -37.29 -3.44
N ALA A 730 9.02 -36.68 -4.42
CA ALA A 730 7.60 -36.32 -4.32
C ALA A 730 6.90 -36.35 -5.69
N PHE A 731 5.78 -37.07 -5.75
CA PHE A 731 5.03 -37.31 -6.99
C PHE A 731 3.70 -36.55 -7.06
N GLY A 732 3.60 -35.44 -6.32
CA GLY A 732 2.42 -34.57 -6.32
C GLY A 732 1.26 -35.12 -5.49
N SER A 733 0.10 -34.50 -5.66
CA SER A 733 -1.08 -34.68 -4.80
C SER A 733 -2.09 -35.72 -5.30
N LEU A 734 -1.88 -36.28 -6.50
CA LEU A 734 -2.87 -37.14 -7.19
C LEU A 734 -2.29 -38.49 -7.66
N THR A 735 -0.97 -38.66 -7.66
CA THR A 735 -0.31 -39.86 -8.21
C THR A 735 -0.40 -41.04 -7.26
N HIS A 736 -0.57 -42.24 -7.83
CA HIS A 736 -0.52 -43.54 -7.15
C HIS A 736 0.35 -44.51 -7.96
N PHE A 737 1.17 -45.32 -7.28
CA PHE A 737 1.96 -46.38 -7.92
C PHE A 737 1.33 -47.75 -7.66
N ASP A 738 1.48 -48.66 -8.62
CA ASP A 738 1.23 -50.06 -8.37
C ASP A 738 2.33 -50.69 -7.49
N LYS A 739 2.06 -51.87 -6.94
CA LYS A 739 2.97 -52.55 -6.02
C LYS A 739 4.31 -52.93 -6.67
N LYS A 740 4.34 -53.24 -7.97
CA LYS A 740 5.56 -53.65 -8.67
C LYS A 740 6.49 -52.45 -8.84
N GLN A 741 5.95 -51.34 -9.35
CA GLN A 741 6.73 -50.11 -9.53
C GLN A 741 7.20 -49.54 -8.19
N PHE A 742 6.37 -49.60 -7.15
CA PHE A 742 6.75 -49.21 -5.79
C PHE A 742 7.93 -50.05 -5.28
N THR A 743 7.93 -51.36 -5.53
CA THR A 743 9.00 -52.27 -5.12
C THR A 743 10.32 -51.95 -5.82
N GLU A 744 10.29 -51.71 -7.14
CA GLU A 744 11.50 -51.30 -7.88
C GLU A 744 12.04 -49.96 -7.39
N LEU A 745 11.16 -49.01 -7.03
CA LEU A 745 11.58 -47.72 -6.48
C LEU A 745 12.30 -47.87 -5.15
N VAL A 746 11.74 -48.66 -4.22
CA VAL A 746 12.35 -48.95 -2.92
C VAL A 746 13.73 -49.60 -3.11
N LEU A 747 13.81 -50.63 -3.94
CA LEU A 747 15.06 -51.37 -4.16
C LEU A 747 16.10 -50.50 -4.88
N GLY A 748 15.65 -49.65 -5.81
CA GLY A 748 16.51 -48.67 -6.48
C GLY A 748 17.12 -47.67 -5.52
N LEU A 749 16.33 -47.15 -4.58
CA LEU A 749 16.82 -46.25 -3.53
C LEU A 749 17.84 -46.94 -2.62
N GLU A 750 17.60 -48.17 -2.18
CA GLU A 750 18.56 -48.93 -1.39
C GLU A 750 19.88 -49.17 -2.15
N LEU A 751 19.80 -49.46 -3.46
CA LEU A 751 20.97 -49.64 -4.32
C LEU A 751 21.81 -48.37 -4.50
N THR A 752 21.23 -47.18 -4.31
CA THR A 752 22.01 -45.92 -4.34
C THR A 752 22.91 -45.78 -3.11
N ASN A 753 22.61 -46.46 -1.99
CA ASN A 753 23.28 -46.31 -0.69
C ASN A 753 23.39 -44.84 -0.25
N ARG A 754 22.35 -44.05 -0.53
CA ARG A 754 22.25 -42.62 -0.20
C ARG A 754 21.04 -42.38 0.70
N PRO A 755 21.10 -41.35 1.57
CA PRO A 755 19.93 -40.96 2.33
C PRO A 755 18.84 -40.43 1.39
N PHE A 756 17.58 -40.68 1.72
CA PHE A 756 16.46 -40.18 0.94
C PHE A 756 15.30 -39.73 1.81
N LEU A 757 14.56 -38.73 1.34
CA LEU A 757 13.31 -38.26 1.93
C LEU A 757 12.19 -38.47 0.93
N TRP A 758 11.19 -39.28 1.28
CA TRP A 758 10.10 -39.63 0.37
C TRP A 758 8.74 -39.28 0.96
N VAL A 759 7.95 -38.54 0.18
CA VAL A 759 6.55 -38.23 0.48
C VAL A 759 5.64 -39.37 -0.01
N VAL A 760 4.95 -40.05 0.91
CA VAL A 760 4.02 -41.17 0.62
C VAL A 760 2.70 -40.95 1.37
N ARG A 761 1.61 -40.73 0.62
CA ARG A 761 0.29 -40.45 1.19
C ARG A 761 -0.38 -41.71 1.75
N GLN A 762 -1.19 -41.56 2.82
CA GLN A 762 -1.93 -42.67 3.46
C GLN A 762 -2.96 -43.36 2.55
N ASP A 763 -3.48 -42.66 1.54
CA ASP A 763 -4.42 -43.20 0.55
C ASP A 763 -3.73 -44.03 -0.56
N SER A 764 -2.42 -44.24 -0.45
CA SER A 764 -1.69 -45.11 -1.37
C SER A 764 -1.94 -46.60 -1.06
N ASN A 765 -2.07 -47.42 -2.11
CA ASN A 765 -2.20 -48.88 -2.00
C ASN A 765 -0.92 -49.58 -1.48
N CYS A 766 0.11 -48.82 -1.10
CA CYS A 766 1.42 -49.33 -0.72
C CYS A 766 1.68 -48.96 0.75
N ASN A 767 2.02 -49.95 1.57
CA ASN A 767 2.24 -49.73 3.00
C ASN A 767 3.66 -49.21 3.27
N PRO A 768 3.85 -47.97 3.76
CA PRO A 768 5.17 -47.43 4.07
C PRO A 768 5.90 -48.22 5.16
N HIS A 769 5.17 -48.93 6.03
CA HIS A 769 5.74 -49.78 7.08
C HIS A 769 6.40 -51.07 6.57
N GLU A 770 6.23 -51.43 5.29
CA GLU A 770 7.00 -52.51 4.67
C GLU A 770 8.47 -52.10 4.45
N PHE A 771 8.79 -50.80 4.51
CA PHE A 771 10.15 -50.29 4.43
C PHE A 771 10.86 -50.37 5.80
N LYS A 772 11.91 -51.21 5.89
CA LYS A 772 12.73 -51.41 7.11
C LYS A 772 14.15 -50.85 6.97
N GLY A 773 14.40 -49.98 5.99
CA GLY A 773 15.73 -49.41 5.75
C GLY A 773 16.10 -48.32 6.76
N ASN A 774 17.35 -48.32 7.22
CA ASN A 774 17.88 -47.34 8.19
C ASN A 774 18.33 -46.00 7.55
N GLN A 775 18.23 -45.85 6.23
CA GLN A 775 18.85 -44.75 5.48
C GLN A 775 17.85 -43.71 4.94
N GLY A 776 16.54 -43.95 5.03
CA GLY A 776 15.53 -43.05 4.47
C GLY A 776 14.53 -42.55 5.51
N LYS A 777 13.95 -41.37 5.26
CA LYS A 777 12.80 -40.85 6.00
C LYS A 777 11.59 -40.82 5.08
N ILE A 778 10.47 -41.37 5.55
CA ILE A 778 9.18 -41.31 4.86
C ILE A 778 8.25 -40.41 5.68
N VAL A 779 7.58 -39.50 5.00
CA VAL A 779 6.56 -38.62 5.60
C VAL A 779 5.31 -38.62 4.72
N GLU A 780 4.16 -38.29 5.32
CA GLU A 780 2.90 -38.26 4.58
C GLU A 780 2.78 -37.05 3.66
N TRP A 781 3.21 -35.90 4.18
CA TRP A 781 3.22 -34.64 3.46
C TRP A 781 4.37 -33.77 3.98
N ALA A 782 5.19 -33.24 3.08
CA ALA A 782 6.36 -32.46 3.43
C ALA A 782 6.14 -30.96 3.16
N PRO A 783 6.76 -30.06 3.94
CA PRO A 783 6.89 -28.64 3.58
C PRO A 783 7.87 -28.50 2.40
N GLN A 784 7.43 -28.90 1.20
CA GLN A 784 8.29 -29.17 0.05
C GLN A 784 9.25 -28.02 -0.29
N GLN A 785 8.77 -26.78 -0.29
CA GLN A 785 9.62 -25.62 -0.61
C GLN A 785 10.76 -25.47 0.42
N LYS A 786 10.50 -25.72 1.71
CA LYS A 786 11.51 -25.71 2.78
C LYS A 786 12.47 -26.89 2.68
N VAL A 787 11.97 -28.05 2.25
CA VAL A 787 12.81 -29.23 1.96
C VAL A 787 13.76 -28.91 0.80
N LEU A 788 13.25 -28.39 -0.32
CA LEU A 788 14.04 -28.08 -1.50
C LEU A 788 15.08 -26.96 -1.26
N SER A 789 14.82 -26.04 -0.33
CA SER A 789 15.80 -25.03 0.07
C SER A 789 16.87 -25.56 1.04
N HIS A 790 16.73 -26.79 1.54
CA HIS A 790 17.65 -27.35 2.53
C HIS A 790 18.98 -27.79 1.89
N PRO A 791 20.15 -27.43 2.47
CA PRO A 791 21.46 -27.73 1.88
C PRO A 791 21.79 -29.22 1.72
N ALA A 792 21.12 -30.09 2.47
CA ALA A 792 21.30 -31.54 2.37
C ALA A 792 20.74 -32.14 1.07
N ILE A 793 19.81 -31.47 0.38
CA ILE A 793 19.19 -32.01 -0.84
C ILE A 793 20.21 -32.06 -1.98
N ALA A 794 20.36 -33.24 -2.58
CA ALA A 794 21.25 -33.52 -3.69
C ALA A 794 20.54 -33.39 -5.04
N CYS A 795 19.35 -33.99 -5.15
CA CYS A 795 18.50 -33.96 -6.34
C CYS A 795 17.04 -34.19 -5.95
N PHE A 796 16.14 -33.87 -6.88
CA PHE A 796 14.69 -33.99 -6.72
C PHE A 796 14.12 -34.97 -7.75
N VAL A 797 13.67 -36.13 -7.28
CA VAL A 797 12.82 -37.05 -8.05
C VAL A 797 11.40 -36.51 -8.04
N SER A 798 10.95 -36.05 -9.20
CA SER A 798 9.71 -35.29 -9.33
C SER A 798 8.84 -35.81 -10.46
N HIS A 799 7.54 -35.78 -10.23
CA HIS A 799 6.53 -35.95 -11.27
C HIS A 799 6.47 -34.81 -12.30
N CYS A 800 7.29 -33.76 -12.17
CA CYS A 800 7.35 -32.63 -13.10
C CYS A 800 6.09 -31.76 -13.15
N GLY A 801 5.25 -31.77 -12.11
CA GLY A 801 4.17 -30.79 -11.99
C GLY A 801 4.73 -29.36 -11.87
N TRP A 802 4.11 -28.39 -12.53
CA TRP A 802 4.70 -27.06 -12.72
C TRP A 802 5.09 -26.34 -11.42
N ASN A 803 4.27 -26.40 -10.38
CA ASN A 803 4.62 -25.79 -9.08
C ASN A 803 5.89 -26.41 -8.47
N SER A 804 6.04 -27.74 -8.55
CA SER A 804 7.23 -28.45 -8.06
C SER A 804 8.46 -28.13 -8.91
N THR A 805 8.27 -27.93 -10.23
CA THR A 805 9.31 -27.44 -11.13
C THR A 805 9.78 -26.05 -10.71
N ILE A 806 8.85 -25.11 -10.49
CA ILE A 806 9.17 -23.75 -10.02
C ILE A 806 9.92 -23.77 -8.68
N GLU A 807 9.45 -24.56 -7.70
CA GLU A 807 10.10 -24.67 -6.39
C GLU A 807 11.51 -25.27 -6.49
N GLY A 808 11.72 -26.32 -7.28
CA GLY A 808 13.04 -26.95 -7.43
C GLY A 808 14.04 -26.08 -8.17
N LEU A 809 13.61 -25.44 -9.29
CA LEU A 809 14.45 -24.52 -10.04
C LEU A 809 14.82 -23.29 -9.21
N SER A 810 13.89 -22.75 -8.44
CA SER A 810 14.14 -21.57 -7.57
C SER A 810 15.10 -21.88 -6.42
N ASN A 811 15.38 -23.15 -6.14
CA ASN A 811 16.36 -23.57 -5.14
C ASN A 811 17.66 -24.12 -5.77
N GLY A 812 17.72 -24.24 -7.09
CA GLY A 812 18.89 -24.74 -7.83
C GLY A 812 19.10 -26.24 -7.69
N VAL A 813 18.02 -27.01 -7.50
CA VAL A 813 18.08 -28.46 -7.29
C VAL A 813 17.99 -29.20 -8.64
N PRO A 814 18.93 -30.10 -8.97
CA PRO A 814 18.84 -30.97 -10.15
C PRO A 814 17.62 -31.91 -10.12
N PHE A 815 17.03 -32.17 -11.29
CA PHE A 815 15.82 -32.99 -11.41
C PHE A 815 16.09 -34.42 -11.91
N LEU A 816 15.33 -35.36 -11.36
CA LEU A 816 15.08 -36.66 -11.95
C LEU A 816 13.58 -36.74 -12.29
N CYS A 817 13.28 -36.65 -13.57
CA CYS A 817 11.93 -36.47 -14.09
C CYS A 817 11.21 -37.80 -14.28
N TRP A 818 10.05 -37.92 -13.62
CA TRP A 818 9.16 -39.09 -13.64
C TRP A 818 7.70 -38.66 -13.85
N PRO A 819 7.33 -38.17 -15.05
CA PRO A 819 5.98 -37.68 -15.31
C PRO A 819 4.95 -38.81 -15.22
N CYS A 820 3.76 -38.48 -14.71
CA CYS A 820 2.67 -39.44 -14.49
C CYS A 820 1.44 -39.14 -15.38
N PHE A 821 1.02 -37.87 -15.48
CA PHE A 821 -0.16 -37.48 -16.25
C PHE A 821 -0.12 -36.01 -16.68
N GLY A 822 -0.98 -35.62 -17.64
CA GLY A 822 -1.20 -34.22 -17.96
C GLY A 822 0.03 -33.50 -18.51
N ASP A 823 0.24 -32.25 -18.09
CA ASP A 823 1.32 -31.35 -18.55
C ASP A 823 2.73 -31.84 -18.16
N GLN A 824 2.81 -32.79 -17.24
CA GLN A 824 4.05 -33.33 -16.70
C GLN A 824 4.97 -33.90 -17.78
N PHE A 825 4.41 -34.52 -18.83
CA PHE A 825 5.20 -35.09 -19.92
C PHE A 825 5.93 -34.01 -20.71
N PHE A 826 5.26 -32.89 -21.02
CA PHE A 826 5.92 -31.74 -21.63
C PHE A 826 6.94 -31.12 -20.67
N ASN A 827 6.57 -30.95 -19.40
CA ASN A 827 7.47 -30.39 -18.40
C ASN A 827 8.75 -31.23 -18.24
N LYS A 828 8.67 -32.57 -18.33
CA LYS A 828 9.85 -33.47 -18.38
C LYS A 828 10.77 -33.08 -19.53
N THR A 829 10.24 -33.02 -20.75
CA THR A 829 11.00 -32.66 -21.96
C THR A 829 11.64 -31.29 -21.80
N TYR A 830 10.87 -30.31 -21.31
CA TYR A 830 11.36 -28.96 -21.07
C TYR A 830 12.52 -28.92 -20.05
N ILE A 831 12.38 -29.63 -18.92
CA ILE A 831 13.42 -29.70 -17.87
C ILE A 831 14.70 -30.37 -18.39
N CYS A 832 14.56 -31.47 -19.14
CA CYS A 832 15.69 -32.29 -19.59
C CYS A 832 16.41 -31.68 -20.80
N ASP A 833 15.65 -31.22 -21.80
CA ASP A 833 16.19 -30.93 -23.12
C ASP A 833 16.43 -29.44 -23.34
N GLU A 834 15.48 -28.60 -22.88
CA GLU A 834 15.55 -27.14 -23.03
C GLU A 834 16.35 -26.49 -21.89
N LEU A 835 15.98 -26.78 -20.64
CA LEU A 835 16.63 -26.21 -19.45
C LEU A 835 17.93 -26.93 -19.09
N LYS A 836 18.05 -28.22 -19.44
CA LYS A 836 19.22 -29.07 -19.16
C LYS A 836 19.62 -29.07 -17.69
N VAL A 837 18.62 -29.20 -16.82
CA VAL A 837 18.76 -29.22 -15.35
C VAL A 837 18.31 -30.54 -14.72
N GLY A 838 18.06 -31.56 -15.54
CA GLY A 838 17.68 -32.87 -15.05
C GLY A 838 17.75 -33.95 -16.11
N LEU A 839 17.40 -35.16 -15.70
CA LEU A 839 17.33 -36.35 -16.54
C LEU A 839 15.98 -37.04 -16.37
N GLY A 840 15.46 -37.64 -17.43
CA GLY A 840 14.31 -38.54 -17.37
C GLY A 840 14.71 -39.98 -17.06
N PHE A 841 13.85 -40.70 -16.34
CA PHE A 841 13.92 -42.18 -16.29
C PHE A 841 13.38 -42.80 -17.58
N ASP A 842 13.97 -43.93 -17.94
CA ASP A 842 13.59 -44.76 -19.07
C ASP A 842 12.80 -45.99 -18.59
N LEU A 843 11.79 -46.40 -19.36
CA LEU A 843 10.99 -47.59 -19.07
C LEU A 843 11.67 -48.84 -19.65
N ASP A 844 11.59 -49.93 -18.91
CA ASP A 844 11.99 -51.25 -19.39
C ASP A 844 10.95 -51.86 -20.35
N GLU A 845 11.23 -53.05 -20.86
CA GLU A 845 10.34 -53.80 -21.76
C GLU A 845 8.96 -54.13 -21.16
N ASN A 846 8.83 -54.10 -19.82
CA ASN A 846 7.60 -54.34 -19.08
C ASN A 846 6.86 -53.05 -18.71
N GLY A 847 7.38 -51.89 -19.12
CA GLY A 847 6.82 -50.59 -18.78
C GLY A 847 7.10 -50.16 -17.33
N LEU A 848 8.15 -50.69 -16.70
CA LEU A 848 8.60 -50.33 -15.35
C LEU A 848 9.91 -49.55 -15.40
N ILE A 849 10.11 -48.66 -14.44
CA ILE A 849 11.43 -48.08 -14.15
C ILE A 849 12.12 -49.02 -13.18
N SER A 850 13.19 -49.68 -13.64
CA SER A 850 13.93 -50.66 -12.86
C SER A 850 14.78 -50.01 -11.76
N ARG A 851 15.08 -50.78 -10.72
CA ARG A 851 16.00 -50.37 -9.64
C ARG A 851 17.40 -49.98 -10.17
N GLU A 852 17.90 -50.66 -11.20
CA GLU A 852 19.19 -50.35 -11.83
C GLU A 852 19.14 -49.00 -12.53
N GLU A 853 18.06 -48.72 -13.25
CA GLU A 853 17.84 -47.44 -13.92
C GLU A 853 17.78 -46.28 -12.91
N ILE A 854 17.11 -46.49 -11.77
CA ILE A 854 17.08 -45.51 -10.67
C ILE A 854 18.49 -45.18 -10.20
N LYS A 855 19.28 -46.22 -9.88
CA LYS A 855 20.67 -46.05 -9.45
C LYS A 855 21.50 -45.31 -10.50
N VAL A 856 21.41 -45.73 -11.76
CA VAL A 856 22.21 -45.16 -12.86
C VAL A 856 21.88 -43.68 -13.06
N LYS A 857 20.60 -43.29 -13.10
CA LYS A 857 20.22 -41.89 -13.29
C LYS A 857 20.55 -41.03 -12.08
N VAL A 858 20.43 -41.55 -10.85
CA VAL A 858 20.89 -40.86 -9.64
C VAL A 858 22.39 -40.60 -9.70
N ASP A 859 23.20 -41.62 -9.99
CA ASP A 859 24.65 -41.45 -10.08
C ASP A 859 25.02 -40.46 -11.20
N LYS A 860 24.34 -40.56 -12.35
CA LYS A 860 24.57 -39.67 -13.51
C LYS A 860 24.22 -38.22 -13.20
N VAL A 861 23.01 -37.93 -12.68
CA VAL A 861 22.58 -36.55 -12.42
C VAL A 861 23.48 -35.86 -11.38
N LEU A 862 23.97 -36.61 -10.39
CA LEU A 862 24.85 -36.07 -9.35
C LEU A 862 26.29 -35.88 -9.84
N SER A 863 26.74 -36.65 -10.83
CA SER A 863 28.07 -36.51 -11.44
C SER A 863 28.16 -35.46 -12.56
N ASP A 864 27.02 -34.97 -13.06
CA ASP A 864 26.97 -34.02 -14.18
C ASP A 864 27.08 -32.56 -13.69
N GLU A 865 28.29 -32.00 -13.82
CA GLU A 865 28.56 -30.61 -13.45
C GLU A 865 27.81 -29.59 -14.32
N ASN A 866 27.44 -29.94 -15.57
CA ASN A 866 26.67 -29.02 -16.41
C ASN A 866 25.24 -28.88 -15.89
N ILE A 867 24.60 -30.00 -15.51
CA ILE A 867 23.26 -29.99 -14.91
C ILE A 867 23.26 -29.12 -13.64
N ARG A 868 24.26 -29.31 -12.78
CA ARG A 868 24.40 -28.54 -11.53
C ARG A 868 24.63 -27.06 -11.78
N SER A 869 25.52 -26.73 -12.71
CA SER A 869 25.81 -25.34 -13.11
C SER A 869 24.57 -24.65 -13.68
N ASN A 870 23.84 -25.32 -14.58
CA ASN A 870 22.61 -24.79 -15.17
C ASN A 870 21.52 -24.56 -14.10
N ALA A 871 21.34 -25.49 -13.16
CA ALA A 871 20.39 -25.34 -12.06
C ALA A 871 20.73 -24.13 -11.17
N HIS A 872 22.02 -23.91 -10.87
CA HIS A 872 22.46 -22.74 -10.12
C HIS A 872 22.26 -21.43 -10.89
N VAL A 873 22.56 -21.40 -12.19
CA VAL A 873 22.33 -20.20 -13.02
C VAL A 873 20.85 -19.85 -13.09
N LEU A 874 19.97 -20.84 -13.24
CA LEU A 874 18.53 -20.62 -13.27
C LEU A 874 18.01 -20.12 -11.91
N LYS A 875 18.49 -20.70 -10.79
CA LYS A 875 18.18 -20.21 -9.45
C LYS A 875 18.39 -18.69 -9.33
N GLU A 876 19.57 -18.21 -9.71
CA GLU A 876 19.90 -16.79 -9.63
C GLU A 876 18.97 -15.93 -10.49
N LYS A 877 18.67 -16.36 -11.72
CA LYS A 877 17.72 -15.65 -12.59
C LYS A 877 16.32 -15.58 -11.98
N LEU A 878 15.81 -16.70 -11.49
CA LEU A 878 14.47 -16.80 -10.88
C LEU A 878 14.34 -15.94 -9.62
N LEU A 879 15.37 -15.94 -8.75
CA LEU A 879 15.38 -15.10 -7.55
C LEU A 879 15.50 -13.62 -7.90
N ASN A 880 16.27 -13.25 -8.93
CA ASN A 880 16.37 -11.86 -9.37
C ASN A 880 15.07 -11.34 -10.00
N ALA A 881 14.26 -12.21 -10.62
CA ALA A 881 12.98 -11.81 -11.20
C ALA A 881 11.96 -11.31 -10.16
N ILE A 882 12.03 -11.81 -8.91
CA ILE A 882 11.11 -11.43 -7.82
C ILE A 882 11.68 -10.42 -6.81
N LYS A 883 12.96 -10.04 -6.92
CA LYS A 883 13.55 -8.96 -6.11
C LYS A 883 12.95 -7.60 -6.49
N ASP A 884 13.14 -6.60 -5.63
CA ASP A 884 12.77 -5.22 -5.94
C ASP A 884 13.45 -4.74 -7.23
N GLY A 885 12.66 -4.24 -8.18
CA GLY A 885 13.11 -3.89 -9.54
C GLY A 885 13.25 -5.07 -10.51
N GLY A 886 12.93 -6.30 -10.08
CA GLY A 886 12.85 -7.47 -10.93
C GLY A 886 11.57 -7.48 -11.78
N ARG A 887 11.62 -8.07 -12.99
CA ARG A 887 10.52 -8.01 -13.97
C ARG A 887 9.20 -8.58 -13.47
N SER A 888 9.22 -9.67 -12.69
CA SER A 888 8.00 -10.25 -12.14
C SER A 888 7.41 -9.40 -11.01
N CYS A 889 8.27 -8.78 -10.19
CA CYS A 889 7.86 -7.80 -9.19
C CYS A 889 7.21 -6.56 -9.85
N GLU A 890 7.82 -6.03 -10.91
CA GLU A 890 7.27 -4.92 -11.70
C GLU A 890 5.90 -5.28 -12.33
N ASN A 891 5.78 -6.48 -12.91
CA ASN A 891 4.53 -6.97 -13.48
C ASN A 891 3.42 -7.09 -12.42
N LEU A 892 3.75 -7.63 -11.24
CA LEU A 892 2.82 -7.73 -10.12
C LEU A 892 2.41 -6.33 -9.62
N ASN A 893 3.36 -5.40 -9.50
CA ASN A 893 3.08 -4.01 -9.10
C ASN A 893 2.19 -3.29 -10.12
N LYS A 894 2.41 -3.52 -11.42
CA LYS A 894 1.55 -3.01 -12.49
C LYS A 894 0.12 -3.54 -12.36
N PHE A 895 -0.03 -4.84 -12.06
CA PHE A 895 -1.32 -5.46 -11.81
C PHE A 895 -2.01 -4.86 -10.57
N ILE A 896 -1.30 -4.75 -9.45
CA ILE A 896 -1.83 -4.16 -8.20
C ILE A 896 -2.27 -2.71 -8.40
N LYS A 897 -1.49 -1.93 -9.15
CA LYS A 897 -1.84 -0.55 -9.48
C LYS A 897 -3.17 -0.49 -10.26
N TRP A 898 -3.31 -1.31 -11.31
CA TRP A 898 -4.56 -1.40 -12.07
C TRP A 898 -5.76 -1.90 -11.24
N LEU A 899 -5.53 -2.73 -10.22
CA LEU A 899 -6.60 -3.16 -9.31
C LEU A 899 -7.13 -2.01 -8.44
N LYS A 900 -6.27 -1.06 -8.06
CA LYS A 900 -6.58 0.07 -7.17
C LYS A 900 -7.12 1.31 -7.90
N GLU A 901 -6.86 1.43 -9.19
CA GLU A 901 -7.45 2.43 -10.10
C GLU A 901 -8.88 2.04 -10.48
#